data_AF-A0A5A7MNC5-F1
#
_entry.id   AF-A0A5A7MNC5-F1
#
_cell.length_a   1.000
_cell.length_b   1.000
_cell.length_c   1.000
_cell.angle_alpha   90.00
_cell.angle_beta   90.00
_cell.angle_gamma   90.00
#
_symmetry.space_group_name_H-M   'P 1'
#
loop_
_entity.id
_entity.type
_entity.pdbx_description
1 polymer ?
#
loop_
_entity_poly.entity_id
_entity_poly.type
_entity_poly.pdbx_seq_one_letter_code
_entity_poly.pdbx_strand_id
1 'polypeptide(L)'
;MVRLSIIAAALIIGTSPLAYAQSPGPEDICAAHQSNPSPRFARLRQLCKNWNASTKADQASWAASILALEQRLGAMDAQAKSPETFPAENINPPQAAAPNTSLKKQADQQKRKKQGSTKHAAKTRLKSPPETQPAITDFSGGEKPATPSLDLPALQDYIAQACDFEAHLWCKLKTANSLKNVAWPTNVEGEPLFRNPNTAIRAFSGATFDGQRLYFHGGGHSASYQNSVYALDLATLKWERLYDPDPLDDKGAFLNKHFGVPLEDACYFPTKEHAPAAGHTWGTPLLIDHQIHAWPTAWGCSKYATSYGPIVHSIFDLEKREWLARRPFKEEMVSISSASPIPGHALLLSVKQNPTLLEIDLETDAITRKIDQLPYQWGNHAIATLVGNTLVSLNNKDIYTTPITRDTFGPMVRAGAIPAHVDYDDALRYANGYFYLWDGSGNLYRTRDFKAWASFNDGSGPHGLKSLFNKFFYIPKLNVFLGLSNDQDIWLVRPPAETSKAQASLPDGFVCSDFIAGKECRNLQSLVEDGGTIDLPKGIYAQCALIKSPTILNGNGSIIQDMACRNKAALIINADSTIRDLGCRNIFVNDGNGACIRQQTKTLTLDHVTFENAQSGVLTNKDIHSLTVKNSRFQNLGGDCKVKCGRAHGIYYGTNGGTLTIQNSQFLSARHEGHLVKSGAAKLVIENSLFDEREGDGSRVIDAFNGGIISLDTVEIFAKNGDGNRDVIGFGYERRAPLPTHSITITDSRIDCATGWLVHGKIDVEPKVINSPARNCRDVR
;
A
#
# COMPACT_ATOMS: atom_id res chain seq x y z
N MET A 1 11.08 36.21 89.37
CA MET A 1 11.76 36.26 88.06
C MET A 1 10.72 35.99 86.98
N VAL A 2 10.54 36.98 86.09
CA VAL A 2 9.76 37.03 84.83
C VAL A 2 8.22 36.79 84.89
N ARG A 3 7.48 37.79 84.39
CA ARG A 3 6.02 38.09 84.45
C ARG A 3 5.23 37.52 83.25
N LEU A 4 4.00 36.97 83.43
CA LEU A 4 2.63 37.49 83.09
C LEU A 4 2.40 37.91 81.61
N SER A 5 1.30 37.66 80.86
CA SER A 5 -0.14 37.35 81.10
C SER A 5 -0.83 36.75 79.83
N ILE A 6 -1.76 35.77 79.90
CA ILE A 6 -3.26 35.74 79.91
C ILE A 6 -4.02 36.24 78.64
N ILE A 7 -4.92 35.40 78.05
CA ILE A 7 -6.40 35.56 77.86
C ILE A 7 -6.95 34.67 76.72
N ALA A 8 -8.09 34.02 76.98
CA ALA A 8 -8.95 33.24 76.06
C ALA A 8 -10.18 34.05 75.59
N ALA A 9 -10.76 33.75 74.42
CA ALA A 9 -12.15 34.08 74.08
C ALA A 9 -12.67 33.32 72.83
N ALA A 10 -13.97 33.05 72.82
CA ALA A 10 -14.74 32.44 71.73
C ALA A 10 -15.82 33.40 71.20
N LEU A 11 -16.15 33.25 69.90
CA LEU A 11 -17.28 33.74 69.07
C LEU A 11 -17.58 35.25 68.95
N ILE A 12 -17.67 35.75 67.71
CA ILE A 12 -18.89 36.31 67.05
C ILE A 12 -18.61 36.58 65.55
N ILE A 13 -19.67 36.39 64.76
CA ILE A 13 -19.83 36.39 63.31
C ILE A 13 -19.57 37.77 62.67
N GLY A 14 -18.87 37.78 61.53
CA GLY A 14 -18.85 38.89 60.58
C GLY A 14 -18.96 38.36 59.15
N THR A 15 -20.10 38.60 58.50
CA THR A 15 -20.30 38.35 57.07
C THR A 15 -19.50 39.38 56.26
N SER A 16 -18.59 38.91 55.41
CA SER A 16 -18.00 39.67 54.29
C SER A 16 -18.22 38.88 53.00
N PRO A 17 -18.47 39.53 51.85
CA PRO A 17 -18.85 38.84 50.62
C PRO A 17 -17.69 38.00 50.09
N LEU A 18 -17.99 36.77 49.64
CA LEU A 18 -17.08 35.94 48.88
C LEU A 18 -16.64 36.71 47.62
N ALA A 19 -15.40 37.16 47.61
CA ALA A 19 -14.76 37.67 46.40
C ALA A 19 -14.60 36.52 45.41
N TYR A 20 -15.18 36.67 44.23
CA TYR A 20 -14.90 35.81 43.08
C TYR A 20 -13.43 36.03 42.72
N ALA A 21 -12.57 35.03 42.92
CA ALA A 21 -11.17 35.13 42.54
C ALA A 21 -11.09 35.28 41.02
N GLN A 22 -10.63 36.44 40.54
CA GLN A 22 -10.32 36.63 39.13
C GLN A 22 -9.17 35.68 38.73
N SER A 23 -9.32 34.98 37.61
CA SER A 23 -8.23 34.17 37.04
C SER A 23 -6.98 35.04 36.85
N PRO A 24 -5.78 34.54 37.21
CA PRO A 24 -4.56 35.33 37.17
C PRO A 24 -4.30 35.85 35.75
N GLY A 25 -3.89 37.11 35.64
CA GLY A 25 -3.55 37.72 34.38
C GLY A 25 -2.22 37.19 33.83
N PRO A 26 -1.88 37.47 32.57
CA PRO A 26 -0.59 37.09 32.00
C PRO A 26 0.61 37.66 32.79
N GLU A 27 0.47 38.83 33.46
CA GLU A 27 1.50 39.39 34.36
C GLU A 27 1.74 38.48 35.56
N ASP A 28 0.67 38.04 36.21
CA ASP A 28 0.73 37.16 37.39
C ASP A 28 1.29 35.79 37.04
N ILE A 29 0.88 35.22 35.89
CA ILE A 29 1.38 33.93 35.38
C ILE A 29 2.88 34.04 35.10
N CYS A 30 3.29 35.13 34.46
CA CYS A 30 4.70 35.33 34.15
C CYS A 30 5.54 35.51 35.40
N ALA A 31 5.06 36.27 36.39
CA ALA A 31 5.73 36.44 37.67
C ALA A 31 5.84 35.11 38.44
N ALA A 32 4.77 34.31 38.48
CA ALA A 32 4.73 33.04 39.21
C ALA A 32 5.73 32.01 38.66
N HIS A 33 6.01 32.03 37.36
CA HIS A 33 6.83 31.00 36.70
C HIS A 33 8.21 31.48 36.28
N GLN A 34 8.54 32.77 36.40
CA GLN A 34 9.80 33.37 35.92
C GLN A 34 11.04 32.67 36.48
N SER A 35 10.99 32.21 37.73
CA SER A 35 12.09 31.56 38.46
C SER A 35 11.92 30.05 38.64
N ASN A 36 10.86 29.44 38.09
CA ASN A 36 10.64 27.99 38.23
C ASN A 36 11.67 27.22 37.37
N PRO A 37 12.54 26.36 37.92
CA PRO A 37 13.59 25.70 37.16
C PRO A 37 13.09 24.51 36.33
N SER A 38 11.82 24.09 36.50
CA SER A 38 11.28 22.93 35.80
C SER A 38 11.34 23.12 34.27
N PRO A 39 11.85 22.13 33.50
CA PRO A 39 11.85 22.16 32.04
C PRO A 39 10.44 22.26 31.45
N ARG A 40 9.43 21.76 32.18
CA ARG A 40 8.02 21.80 31.79
C ARG A 40 7.48 23.23 31.58
N PHE A 41 7.90 24.16 32.43
CA PHE A 41 7.49 25.58 32.33
C PHE A 41 8.45 26.41 31.46
N ALA A 42 9.45 25.79 30.81
CA ALA A 42 10.45 26.52 30.03
C ALA A 42 9.84 27.30 28.87
N ARG A 43 8.82 26.73 28.22
CA ARG A 43 8.08 27.42 27.15
C ARG A 43 7.27 28.59 27.69
N LEU A 44 6.63 28.44 28.85
CA LEU A 44 5.87 29.51 29.50
C LEU A 44 6.80 30.68 29.89
N ARG A 45 7.97 30.39 30.49
CA ARG A 45 9.00 31.40 30.77
C ARG A 45 9.49 32.12 29.50
N GLN A 46 9.66 31.40 28.39
CA GLN A 46 10.07 32.00 27.13
C GLN A 46 8.98 32.91 26.54
N LEU A 47 7.70 32.49 26.60
CA LEU A 47 6.58 33.33 26.17
C LEU A 47 6.48 34.60 27.02
N CYS A 48 6.69 34.50 28.33
CA CYS A 48 6.74 35.65 29.23
C CYS A 48 7.87 36.62 28.93
N LYS A 49 9.07 36.11 28.58
CA LYS A 49 10.18 36.95 28.11
C LYS A 49 9.85 37.68 26.81
N ASN A 50 9.27 36.97 25.85
CA ASN A 50 8.89 37.55 24.56
C ASN A 50 7.76 38.57 24.69
N TRP A 51 6.80 38.29 25.57
CA TRP A 51 5.69 39.17 25.87
C TRP A 51 6.15 40.48 26.53
N ASN A 52 7.03 40.40 27.53
CA ASN A 52 7.65 41.57 28.17
C ASN A 52 8.50 42.40 27.21
N ALA A 53 9.03 41.78 26.14
CA ALA A 53 9.81 42.45 25.10
C ALA A 53 8.97 42.92 23.89
N SER A 54 7.68 42.62 23.85
CA SER A 54 6.78 42.92 22.71
C SER A 54 6.14 44.31 22.79
N THR A 55 5.68 44.84 21.65
CA THR A 55 4.98 46.13 21.60
C THR A 55 3.57 46.03 22.19
N LYS A 56 2.99 47.12 22.71
CA LYS A 56 1.64 47.11 23.31
C LYS A 56 0.53 46.58 22.37
N ALA A 57 0.69 46.74 21.05
CA ALA A 57 -0.27 46.23 20.06
C ALA A 57 -0.24 44.70 19.93
N ASP A 58 0.92 44.07 20.18
CA ASP A 58 1.14 42.62 20.08
C ASP A 58 0.93 41.90 21.41
N GLN A 59 0.99 42.63 22.53
CA GLN A 59 0.88 42.08 23.89
C GLN A 59 -0.43 41.31 24.13
N ALA A 60 -1.53 41.66 23.46
CA ALA A 60 -2.80 40.94 23.58
C ALA A 60 -2.73 39.51 23.00
N SER A 61 -1.99 39.31 21.90
CA SER A 61 -1.82 38.00 21.25
C SER A 61 -0.91 37.07 22.06
N TRP A 62 0.17 37.64 22.61
CA TRP A 62 1.07 36.93 23.52
C TRP A 62 0.39 36.62 24.86
N ALA A 63 -0.41 37.53 25.41
CA ALA A 63 -1.20 37.31 26.62
C ALA A 63 -2.17 36.13 26.47
N ALA A 64 -2.88 36.04 25.34
CA ALA A 64 -3.75 34.90 25.04
C ALA A 64 -2.96 33.58 24.97
N SER A 65 -1.73 33.62 24.43
CA SER A 65 -0.84 32.45 24.33
C SER A 65 -0.30 32.01 25.70
N ILE A 66 0.00 32.96 26.59
CA ILE A 66 0.43 32.69 27.97
C ILE A 66 -0.72 32.05 28.75
N LEU A 67 -1.92 32.64 28.69
CA LEU A 67 -3.12 32.12 29.36
C LEU A 67 -3.50 30.72 28.87
N ALA A 68 -3.46 30.48 27.55
CA ALA A 68 -3.79 29.18 26.98
C ALA A 68 -2.76 28.10 27.34
N LEU A 69 -1.47 28.44 27.40
CA LEU A 69 -0.43 27.49 27.80
C LEU A 69 -0.53 27.17 29.29
N GLU A 70 -0.75 28.17 30.15
CA GLU A 70 -0.97 27.95 31.58
C GLU A 70 -2.19 27.05 31.83
N GLN A 71 -3.30 27.30 31.12
CA GLN A 71 -4.50 26.48 31.22
C GLN A 71 -4.26 25.04 30.76
N ARG A 72 -3.48 24.82 29.70
CA ARG A 72 -3.09 23.47 29.24
C ARG A 72 -2.18 22.77 30.23
N LEU A 73 -1.20 23.47 30.79
CA LEU A 73 -0.30 22.90 31.79
C LEU A 73 -1.07 22.52 33.06
N GLY A 74 -2.03 23.35 33.49
CA GLY A 74 -2.96 23.04 34.57
C GLY A 74 -3.91 21.88 34.24
N ALA A 75 -4.42 21.81 33.00
CA ALA A 75 -5.27 20.69 32.55
C ALA A 75 -4.50 19.37 32.51
N MET A 76 -3.23 19.39 32.11
CA MET A 76 -2.35 18.21 32.18
C MET A 76 -2.09 17.76 33.62
N ASP A 77 -1.99 18.70 34.58
CA ASP A 77 -1.91 18.38 36.00
C ASP A 77 -3.22 17.82 36.57
N ALA A 78 -4.36 18.27 36.06
CA ALA A 78 -5.66 17.72 36.40
C ALA A 78 -5.86 16.32 35.80
N GLN A 79 -5.42 16.11 34.55
CA GLN A 79 -5.55 14.84 33.81
C GLN A 79 -4.58 13.76 34.32
N ALA A 80 -3.41 14.15 34.83
CA ALA A 80 -2.51 13.26 35.57
C ALA A 80 -3.06 12.86 36.96
N LYS A 81 -4.09 13.55 37.46
CA LYS A 81 -4.70 13.34 38.79
C LYS A 81 -6.11 12.72 38.75
N SER A 82 -6.70 12.40 37.59
CA SER A 82 -8.03 11.78 37.49
C SER A 82 -8.03 10.50 36.64
N PRO A 83 -8.62 9.37 37.10
CA PRO A 83 -8.91 8.22 36.26
C PRO A 83 -10.10 8.50 35.31
N GLU A 84 -10.03 7.94 34.11
CA GLU A 84 -10.81 8.19 32.88
C GLU A 84 -12.32 8.48 32.99
N THR A 85 -12.86 9.29 32.06
CA THR A 85 -14.16 9.11 31.36
C THR A 85 -14.35 10.17 30.24
N PHE A 86 -14.85 9.79 29.07
CA PHE A 86 -15.29 10.67 27.96
C PHE A 86 -16.80 11.02 28.08
N PRO A 87 -17.31 12.19 27.61
CA PRO A 87 -17.93 12.25 26.26
C PRO A 87 -18.05 13.62 25.50
N ALA A 88 -18.30 13.49 24.19
CA ALA A 88 -19.20 14.22 23.23
C ALA A 88 -19.09 15.72 22.82
N GLU A 89 -18.91 15.88 21.49
CA GLU A 89 -19.55 16.77 20.49
C GLU A 89 -19.63 18.31 20.64
N ASN A 90 -19.17 19.01 19.57
CA ASN A 90 -20.03 19.83 18.70
C ASN A 90 -19.20 20.46 17.55
N ILE A 91 -19.80 20.69 16.39
CA ILE A 91 -19.88 22.02 15.73
C ILE A 91 -20.67 21.91 14.42
N ASN A 92 -21.61 22.83 14.29
CA ASN A 92 -22.57 23.09 13.23
C ASN A 92 -22.00 24.13 12.21
N PRO A 93 -22.71 24.51 11.12
CA PRO A 93 -22.14 24.49 9.78
C PRO A 93 -22.23 25.88 9.09
N PRO A 94 -22.45 26.03 7.76
CA PRO A 94 -21.59 26.78 6.86
C PRO A 94 -22.19 28.12 6.38
N GLN A 95 -21.39 28.97 5.73
CA GLN A 95 -21.92 30.12 4.98
C GLN A 95 -21.45 30.22 3.53
N ALA A 96 -22.48 30.48 2.73
CA ALA A 96 -22.70 30.68 1.30
C ALA A 96 -21.65 31.37 0.41
N ALA A 97 -21.79 31.02 -0.87
CA ALA A 97 -21.05 31.42 -2.06
C ALA A 97 -21.54 32.73 -2.72
N ALA A 98 -20.72 33.31 -3.61
CA ALA A 98 -21.13 34.05 -4.82
C ALA A 98 -19.92 34.31 -5.78
N PRO A 99 -20.13 34.69 -7.07
CA PRO A 99 -19.58 33.95 -8.22
C PRO A 99 -18.84 34.79 -9.29
N ASN A 100 -18.44 34.12 -10.39
CA ASN A 100 -18.14 34.65 -11.74
C ASN A 100 -16.77 35.36 -11.96
N THR A 101 -16.09 35.33 -13.12
CA THR A 101 -16.50 35.10 -14.52
C THR A 101 -15.26 34.83 -15.44
N SER A 102 -15.52 34.12 -16.54
CA SER A 102 -14.91 34.18 -17.91
C SER A 102 -13.39 34.01 -18.11
N LEU A 103 -12.92 32.98 -18.82
CA LEU A 103 -12.99 32.77 -20.28
C LEU A 103 -12.54 33.97 -21.12
N LYS A 104 -11.23 34.06 -21.40
CA LYS A 104 -10.63 34.39 -22.71
C LYS A 104 -9.12 34.53 -22.55
N LYS A 105 -8.39 33.46 -22.89
CA LYS A 105 -7.03 33.44 -23.49
C LYS A 105 -6.39 32.09 -23.20
N GLN A 106 -6.34 31.25 -24.23
CA GLN A 106 -5.16 30.47 -24.64
C GLN A 106 -5.61 29.32 -25.58
N ALA A 107 -6.36 29.72 -26.61
CA ALA A 107 -6.64 28.91 -27.78
C ALA A 107 -5.47 28.95 -28.80
N ASP A 108 -4.26 29.32 -28.39
CA ASP A 108 -3.15 29.66 -29.31
C ASP A 108 -1.93 28.73 -29.27
N GLN A 109 -1.98 27.58 -28.60
CA GLN A 109 -0.81 26.67 -28.56
C GLN A 109 -1.04 25.27 -29.17
N GLN A 110 -2.13 25.05 -29.92
CA GLN A 110 -2.35 23.80 -30.67
C GLN A 110 -2.01 23.87 -32.18
N LYS A 111 -1.37 24.95 -32.65
CA LYS A 111 -0.87 25.06 -34.03
C LYS A 111 0.65 25.25 -34.08
N ARG A 112 1.39 24.15 -33.85
CA ARG A 112 2.74 23.91 -34.44
C ARG A 112 3.07 22.42 -34.32
N LYS A 113 2.37 21.67 -35.17
CA LYS A 113 2.65 20.27 -35.53
C LYS A 113 3.74 20.27 -36.62
N LYS A 114 4.53 19.20 -36.65
CA LYS A 114 5.14 18.57 -37.85
C LYS A 114 6.37 19.22 -38.48
N GLN A 115 7.51 18.55 -38.34
CA GLN A 115 8.54 18.20 -39.35
C GLN A 115 9.76 17.69 -38.55
N GLY A 116 10.41 16.55 -38.82
CA GLY A 116 10.28 15.57 -39.87
C GLY A 116 10.89 14.22 -39.45
N SER A 117 10.40 13.14 -40.04
CA SER A 117 10.92 11.79 -39.93
C SER A 117 11.75 11.45 -41.15
N THR A 118 12.96 10.91 -40.96
CA THR A 118 13.68 10.18 -42.02
C THR A 118 14.19 8.84 -41.50
N LYS A 119 13.95 7.82 -42.33
CA LYS A 119 14.25 6.39 -42.20
C LYS A 119 15.77 6.13 -42.18
N HIS A 120 16.21 5.11 -41.43
CA HIS A 120 17.28 4.10 -41.70
C HIS A 120 17.26 3.11 -40.51
N ALA A 121 17.50 1.81 -40.56
CA ALA A 121 17.60 0.76 -41.58
C ALA A 121 17.49 -0.58 -40.80
N ALA A 122 17.04 -1.65 -41.45
CA ALA A 122 16.89 -2.98 -40.86
C ALA A 122 18.21 -3.79 -40.88
N LYS A 123 18.28 -4.81 -39.99
CA LYS A 123 19.30 -5.89 -39.80
C LYS A 123 20.46 -5.47 -38.89
N THR A 124 20.73 -6.15 -37.78
CA THR A 124 21.08 -7.58 -37.68
C THR A 124 20.50 -8.26 -36.44
N ARG A 125 19.86 -9.41 -36.64
CA ARG A 125 19.45 -10.35 -35.60
C ARG A 125 20.72 -10.95 -34.96
N LEU A 126 21.00 -10.63 -33.70
CA LEU A 126 22.03 -11.31 -32.92
C LEU A 126 21.73 -12.82 -32.97
N LYS A 127 22.67 -13.60 -33.50
CA LYS A 127 22.61 -15.06 -33.46
C LYS A 127 22.62 -15.49 -32.00
N SER A 128 21.72 -16.40 -31.63
CA SER A 128 21.74 -17.11 -30.36
C SER A 128 23.15 -17.67 -30.11
N PRO A 129 23.71 -17.56 -28.88
CA PRO A 129 24.99 -18.20 -28.57
C PRO A 129 24.87 -19.71 -28.73
N PRO A 130 25.93 -20.41 -29.17
CA PRO A 130 25.93 -21.86 -29.21
C PRO A 130 25.82 -22.43 -27.79
N GLU A 131 24.92 -23.40 -27.61
CA GLU A 131 24.91 -24.29 -26.44
C GLU A 131 26.23 -25.07 -26.40
N THR A 132 27.19 -24.69 -25.54
CA THR A 132 28.22 -25.62 -25.03
C THR A 132 29.03 -25.01 -23.88
N GLN A 133 28.68 -25.39 -22.65
CA GLN A 133 29.53 -26.03 -21.62
C GLN A 133 28.79 -25.93 -20.27
N PRO A 134 28.57 -27.03 -19.52
CA PRO A 134 27.98 -26.93 -18.21
C PRO A 134 28.99 -26.25 -17.28
N ALA A 135 28.75 -24.98 -16.94
CA ALA A 135 29.43 -24.36 -15.82
C ALA A 135 29.19 -25.24 -14.59
N ILE A 136 30.26 -25.64 -13.90
CA ILE A 136 30.16 -26.32 -12.61
C ILE A 136 29.53 -25.29 -11.65
N THR A 137 28.22 -25.39 -11.45
CA THR A 137 27.50 -24.57 -10.48
C THR A 137 27.70 -25.19 -9.11
N ASP A 138 28.53 -24.56 -8.30
CA ASP A 138 28.76 -24.96 -6.92
C ASP A 138 27.92 -24.10 -5.97
N PHE A 139 26.99 -24.75 -5.28
CA PHE A 139 26.13 -24.17 -4.25
C PHE A 139 26.49 -24.66 -2.83
N SER A 140 27.57 -25.45 -2.69
CA SER A 140 27.93 -26.15 -1.44
C SER A 140 28.35 -25.25 -0.26
N GLY A 141 28.39 -23.92 -0.47
CA GLY A 141 28.66 -22.93 0.58
C GLY A 141 27.43 -22.18 1.11
N GLY A 142 26.21 -22.49 0.65
CA GLY A 142 24.98 -21.82 1.11
C GLY A 142 24.88 -20.36 0.63
N GLU A 143 23.79 -19.69 1.00
CA GLU A 143 23.59 -18.27 0.67
C GLU A 143 24.57 -17.37 1.43
N LYS A 144 25.05 -16.31 0.76
CA LYS A 144 25.95 -15.29 1.33
C LYS A 144 25.26 -13.92 1.40
N PRO A 145 25.33 -13.22 2.55
CA PRO A 145 25.98 -13.66 3.78
C PRO A 145 25.14 -14.74 4.48
N ALA A 146 25.81 -15.65 5.20
CA ALA A 146 25.10 -16.67 5.96
C ALA A 146 24.32 -16.01 7.10
N THR A 147 23.01 -16.26 7.17
CA THR A 147 22.20 -15.78 8.28
C THR A 147 22.51 -16.61 9.53
N PRO A 148 22.89 -15.98 10.66
CA PRO A 148 23.20 -16.71 11.87
C PRO A 148 21.93 -17.31 12.50
N SER A 149 22.11 -18.42 13.21
CA SER A 149 21.05 -19.06 14.00
C SER A 149 20.96 -18.41 15.39
N LEU A 150 20.23 -17.29 15.50
CA LEU A 150 20.07 -16.52 16.74
C LEU A 150 18.83 -16.91 17.53
N ASP A 151 18.83 -16.64 18.84
CA ASP A 151 17.65 -16.81 19.68
C ASP A 151 16.66 -15.66 19.51
N LEU A 152 15.41 -15.98 19.17
CA LEU A 152 14.36 -15.01 18.84
C LEU A 152 13.12 -15.31 19.69
N PRO A 153 13.15 -15.07 21.01
CA PRO A 153 12.14 -15.55 21.94
C PRO A 153 10.74 -15.07 21.58
N ALA A 154 10.54 -13.78 21.28
CA ALA A 154 9.21 -13.29 20.93
C ALA A 154 8.66 -13.88 19.63
N LEU A 155 9.50 -14.07 18.60
CA LEU A 155 9.07 -14.71 17.36
C LEU A 155 8.78 -16.21 17.56
N GLN A 156 9.60 -16.90 18.35
CA GLN A 156 9.39 -18.30 18.69
C GLN A 156 8.08 -18.50 19.44
N ASP A 157 7.82 -17.68 20.45
CA ASP A 157 6.57 -17.67 21.21
C ASP A 157 5.37 -17.36 20.31
N TYR A 158 5.51 -16.38 19.40
CA TYR A 158 4.47 -16.04 18.43
C TYR A 158 4.14 -17.21 17.52
N ILE A 159 5.16 -17.87 16.95
CA ILE A 159 4.96 -19.05 16.08
C ILE A 159 4.23 -20.15 16.85
N ALA A 160 4.64 -20.43 18.09
CA ALA A 160 4.03 -21.47 18.90
C ALA A 160 2.55 -21.18 19.26
N GLN A 161 2.18 -19.91 19.41
CA GLN A 161 0.85 -19.51 19.88
C GLN A 161 -0.12 -19.17 18.74
N ALA A 162 0.37 -18.65 17.61
CA ALA A 162 -0.47 -18.05 16.57
C ALA A 162 -0.34 -18.71 15.19
N CYS A 163 0.70 -19.53 14.95
CA CYS A 163 0.93 -20.14 13.64
C CYS A 163 0.66 -21.64 13.68
N ASP A 164 -0.34 -22.11 12.93
CA ASP A 164 -0.57 -23.53 12.68
C ASP A 164 0.06 -23.97 11.36
N PHE A 165 1.37 -24.27 11.40
CA PHE A 165 2.11 -24.71 10.22
C PHE A 165 1.85 -26.18 9.83
N GLU A 166 1.04 -26.91 10.60
CA GLU A 166 0.60 -28.26 10.24
C GLU A 166 -0.62 -28.19 9.31
N ALA A 167 -1.52 -27.24 9.56
CA ALA A 167 -2.68 -26.98 8.71
C ALA A 167 -2.42 -25.98 7.58
N HIS A 168 -1.48 -25.04 7.78
CA HIS A 168 -1.28 -23.90 6.88
C HIS A 168 0.18 -23.70 6.46
N LEU A 169 0.41 -23.33 5.20
CA LEU A 169 1.73 -23.02 4.67
C LEU A 169 2.24 -21.67 5.20
N TRP A 170 1.35 -20.67 5.27
CA TRP A 170 1.69 -19.30 5.63
C TRP A 170 1.06 -18.88 6.96
N CYS A 171 1.74 -17.99 7.67
CA CYS A 171 1.25 -17.35 8.89
C CYS A 171 1.53 -15.84 8.84
N LYS A 172 0.50 -15.01 9.02
CA LYS A 172 0.68 -13.54 9.08
C LYS A 172 1.23 -13.14 10.45
N LEU A 173 2.39 -12.48 10.47
CA LEU A 173 3.02 -11.99 11.69
C LEU A 173 2.39 -10.67 12.13
N LYS A 174 2.08 -10.56 13.43
CA LYS A 174 1.68 -9.30 14.08
C LYS A 174 2.81 -8.79 14.95
N THR A 175 3.12 -7.50 14.83
CA THR A 175 4.16 -6.83 15.62
C THR A 175 3.58 -6.19 16.88
N ALA A 176 4.43 -5.99 17.89
CA ALA A 176 4.05 -5.43 19.20
C ALA A 176 3.72 -3.92 19.13
N ASN A 177 4.21 -3.23 18.11
CA ASN A 177 3.86 -1.86 17.74
C ASN A 177 3.72 -1.76 16.21
N SER A 178 3.34 -0.59 15.69
CA SER A 178 3.35 -0.31 14.25
C SER A 178 4.57 0.51 13.88
N LEU A 179 5.09 0.36 12.65
CA LEU A 179 6.09 1.27 12.08
C LEU A 179 5.63 2.73 12.22
N LYS A 180 4.33 2.99 12.06
CA LYS A 180 3.74 4.32 12.30
C LYS A 180 4.12 4.84 13.68
N ASN A 181 4.03 4.05 14.74
CA ASN A 181 4.32 4.52 16.09
C ASN A 181 5.76 5.02 16.28
N VAL A 182 6.69 4.57 15.42
CA VAL A 182 8.11 4.91 15.50
C VAL A 182 8.61 5.64 14.26
N ALA A 183 7.77 5.96 13.30
CA ALA A 183 8.23 6.57 12.06
C ALA A 183 8.60 8.04 12.24
N TRP A 184 7.92 8.74 13.14
CA TRP A 184 8.03 10.19 13.32
C TRP A 184 8.76 10.59 14.61
N PRO A 185 9.73 11.52 14.55
CA PRO A 185 10.29 12.16 15.72
C PRO A 185 9.27 13.11 16.37
N THR A 186 9.30 13.24 17.69
CA THR A 186 8.37 14.09 18.45
C THR A 186 8.60 15.60 18.24
N ASN A 187 9.71 16.00 17.61
CA ASN A 187 10.21 17.38 17.58
C ASN A 187 10.76 17.84 16.20
N VAL A 188 10.16 17.45 15.06
CA VAL A 188 10.54 18.06 13.77
C VAL A 188 9.62 19.25 13.48
N GLU A 189 10.19 20.46 13.42
CA GLU A 189 9.48 21.67 13.00
C GLU A 189 9.02 21.52 11.54
N GLY A 190 7.70 21.51 11.32
CA GLY A 190 7.07 21.35 10.00
C GLY A 190 6.43 19.97 9.77
N GLU A 191 5.22 19.75 10.30
CA GLU A 191 4.34 18.63 9.88
C GLU A 191 3.08 19.20 9.19
N PRO A 192 2.47 18.55 8.16
CA PRO A 192 2.48 17.13 7.84
C PRO A 192 2.71 16.87 6.33
N LEU A 193 3.95 16.80 5.85
CA LEU A 193 4.21 16.61 4.41
C LEU A 193 5.14 15.43 4.13
N PHE A 194 4.84 14.29 4.77
CA PHE A 194 5.55 13.04 4.56
C PHE A 194 4.52 11.93 4.34
N ARG A 195 4.37 11.50 3.08
CA ARG A 195 3.33 10.55 2.68
C ARG A 195 3.67 9.17 3.24
N ASN A 196 2.99 8.76 4.30
CA ASN A 196 2.90 7.38 4.80
C ASN A 196 4.27 6.67 5.00
N PRO A 197 4.73 6.40 6.23
CA PRO A 197 6.06 5.87 6.50
C PRO A 197 6.31 4.48 5.90
N ASN A 198 5.23 3.79 5.56
CA ASN A 198 5.25 2.58 4.77
C ASN A 198 5.95 2.76 3.40
N THR A 199 6.06 3.98 2.88
CA THR A 199 6.82 4.28 1.65
C THR A 199 8.31 3.97 1.79
N ALA A 200 8.89 4.04 2.99
CA ALA A 200 10.26 3.59 3.23
C ALA A 200 10.46 2.10 2.95
N ILE A 201 9.41 1.29 3.10
CA ILE A 201 9.40 -0.15 2.80
C ILE A 201 9.00 -0.41 1.33
N ARG A 202 8.01 0.34 0.82
CA ARG A 202 7.33 0.02 -0.44
C ARG A 202 7.88 0.70 -1.69
N ALA A 203 8.43 1.90 -1.57
CA ALA A 203 8.79 2.73 -2.72
C ALA A 203 10.15 2.30 -3.31
N PHE A 204 10.18 1.11 -3.93
CA PHE A 204 11.38 0.54 -4.53
C PHE A 204 12.54 0.37 -3.54
N SER A 205 12.21 -0.04 -2.31
CA SER A 205 13.16 -0.27 -1.23
C SER A 205 13.29 -1.74 -0.89
N GLY A 206 14.50 -2.25 -0.79
CA GLY A 206 14.78 -3.56 -0.21
C GLY A 206 15.09 -3.47 1.27
N ALA A 207 15.71 -4.53 1.79
CA ALA A 207 16.14 -4.61 3.18
C ALA A 207 17.39 -5.49 3.28
N THR A 208 18.04 -5.42 4.44
CA THR A 208 19.05 -6.40 4.87
C THR A 208 18.68 -6.99 6.22
N PHE A 209 19.26 -8.13 6.58
CA PHE A 209 18.90 -8.91 7.77
C PHE A 209 20.15 -9.45 8.45
N ASP A 210 20.26 -9.28 9.77
CA ASP A 210 21.41 -9.78 10.57
C ASP A 210 21.13 -11.12 11.29
N GLY A 211 19.95 -11.72 11.09
CA GLY A 211 19.49 -12.87 11.85
C GLY A 211 18.52 -12.54 12.99
N GLN A 212 18.45 -11.28 13.41
CA GLN A 212 17.55 -10.77 14.44
C GLN A 212 16.70 -9.60 13.97
N ARG A 213 17.28 -8.64 13.25
CA ARG A 213 16.71 -7.37 12.84
C ARG A 213 16.71 -7.22 11.33
N LEU A 214 15.57 -6.80 10.81
CA LEU A 214 15.42 -6.39 9.41
C LEU A 214 15.58 -4.89 9.34
N TYR A 215 16.46 -4.42 8.46
CA TYR A 215 16.79 -3.00 8.34
C TYR A 215 16.26 -2.40 7.04
N PHE A 216 15.72 -1.19 7.14
CA PHE A 216 15.08 -0.49 6.03
C PHE A 216 15.60 0.94 5.91
N HIS A 217 15.86 1.34 4.67
CA HIS A 217 16.12 2.71 4.27
C HIS A 217 15.61 2.92 2.85
N GLY A 218 15.06 4.10 2.57
CA GLY A 218 14.62 4.50 1.23
C GLY A 218 13.38 5.37 1.26
N GLY A 219 12.63 5.39 0.14
CA GLY A 219 11.41 6.20 -0.01
C GLY A 219 11.32 7.02 -1.29
N GLY A 220 11.83 6.49 -2.41
CA GLY A 220 12.01 7.26 -3.64
C GLY A 220 10.73 7.74 -4.35
N HIS A 221 10.90 8.36 -5.52
CA HIS A 221 9.88 9.17 -6.23
C HIS A 221 9.24 10.26 -5.34
N SER A 222 9.98 10.89 -4.44
CA SER A 222 9.48 11.89 -3.47
C SER A 222 8.41 11.37 -2.48
N ALA A 223 8.27 10.04 -2.35
CA ALA A 223 7.28 9.42 -1.48
C ALA A 223 7.60 9.64 0.00
N SER A 224 8.90 9.65 0.33
CA SER A 224 9.44 10.13 1.60
C SER A 224 10.69 10.97 1.31
N TYR A 225 10.84 12.09 2.01
CA TYR A 225 12.07 12.89 2.00
C TYR A 225 12.96 12.57 3.20
N GLN A 226 12.58 11.58 4.01
CA GLN A 226 13.25 11.23 5.25
C GLN A 226 14.33 10.19 4.98
N ASN A 227 15.58 10.51 5.29
CA ASN A 227 16.72 9.60 5.22
C ASN A 227 16.89 8.73 6.48
N SER A 228 15.78 8.49 7.18
CA SER A 228 15.71 7.64 8.36
C SER A 228 16.18 6.21 8.05
N VAL A 229 16.61 5.52 9.11
CA VAL A 229 16.90 4.09 9.10
C VAL A 229 15.98 3.44 10.12
N TYR A 230 15.26 2.41 9.70
CA TYR A 230 14.30 1.67 10.53
C TYR A 230 14.75 0.23 10.72
N ALA A 231 14.32 -0.37 11.82
CA ALA A 231 14.50 -1.79 12.07
C ALA A 231 13.21 -2.46 12.54
N LEU A 232 13.01 -3.72 12.18
CA LEU A 232 12.08 -4.64 12.85
C LEU A 232 12.89 -5.68 13.61
N ASP A 233 12.86 -5.62 14.94
CA ASP A 233 13.55 -6.56 15.83
C ASP A 233 12.68 -7.79 16.09
N LEU A 234 13.09 -8.95 15.61
CA LEU A 234 12.35 -10.21 15.75
C LEU A 234 12.49 -10.85 17.13
N ALA A 235 13.49 -10.47 17.93
CA ALA A 235 13.59 -10.94 19.31
C ALA A 235 12.53 -10.29 20.22
N THR A 236 12.00 -9.13 19.82
CA THR A 236 10.96 -8.39 20.57
C THR A 236 9.68 -8.12 19.79
N LEU A 237 9.68 -8.40 18.49
CA LEU A 237 8.62 -8.05 17.52
C LEU A 237 8.30 -6.56 17.47
N LYS A 238 9.30 -5.69 17.71
CA LYS A 238 9.12 -4.23 17.72
C LYS A 238 9.79 -3.56 16.53
N TRP A 239 9.08 -2.61 15.95
CA TRP A 239 9.63 -1.60 15.06
C TRP A 239 10.41 -0.57 15.86
N GLU A 240 11.56 -0.16 15.33
CA GLU A 240 12.43 0.87 15.87
C GLU A 240 12.86 1.83 14.75
N ARG A 241 13.11 3.09 15.11
CA ARG A 241 13.83 4.04 14.27
C ARG A 241 15.23 4.20 14.85
N LEU A 242 16.23 3.85 14.05
CA LEU A 242 17.64 3.90 14.44
C LEU A 242 18.24 5.27 14.16
N TYR A 243 17.73 5.97 13.14
CA TYR A 243 18.22 7.28 12.73
C TYR A 243 17.06 8.24 12.51
N ASP A 244 17.11 9.40 13.16
CA ASP A 244 16.18 10.51 12.91
C ASP A 244 16.53 11.19 11.57
N PRO A 245 15.54 11.60 10.77
CA PRO A 245 15.81 12.23 9.49
C PRO A 245 16.52 13.57 9.68
N ASP A 246 17.49 13.83 8.82
CA ASP A 246 18.22 15.10 8.83
C ASP A 246 17.37 16.25 8.29
N PRO A 247 17.62 17.49 8.75
CA PRO A 247 17.03 18.67 8.13
C PRO A 247 17.41 18.79 6.65
N LEU A 248 16.51 19.29 5.82
CA LEU A 248 16.76 19.55 4.41
C LEU A 248 17.42 20.93 4.19
N ASP A 249 18.20 21.04 3.12
CA ASP A 249 18.99 22.21 2.70
C ASP A 249 18.20 23.51 2.47
N ASP A 250 16.88 23.45 2.27
CA ASP A 250 15.99 24.61 2.13
C ASP A 250 15.03 24.81 3.32
N LYS A 251 15.29 24.13 4.45
CA LYS A 251 14.37 24.07 5.61
C LYS A 251 12.95 23.58 5.25
N GLY A 252 12.78 22.83 4.16
CA GLY A 252 11.48 22.38 3.68
C GLY A 252 10.65 23.47 2.98
N ALA A 253 11.23 24.60 2.58
CA ALA A 253 10.52 25.69 1.90
C ALA A 253 9.84 25.24 0.59
N PHE A 254 10.38 24.24 -0.09
CA PHE A 254 9.78 23.59 -1.24
C PHE A 254 8.58 22.73 -0.87
N LEU A 255 8.65 21.94 0.22
CA LEU A 255 7.49 21.21 0.72
C LEU A 255 6.33 22.18 0.95
N ASN A 256 6.62 23.40 1.41
CA ASN A 256 5.64 24.47 1.58
C ASN A 256 5.16 25.13 0.26
N LYS A 257 5.99 25.17 -0.79
CA LYS A 257 5.70 25.85 -2.07
C LYS A 257 5.10 24.93 -3.16
N HIS A 258 5.32 23.61 -3.09
CA HIS A 258 5.12 22.68 -4.22
C HIS A 258 3.84 21.83 -4.20
N PHE A 259 2.87 22.12 -3.34
CA PHE A 259 1.47 21.72 -3.59
C PHE A 259 0.82 22.52 -4.75
N GLY A 260 1.65 22.93 -5.74
CA GLY A 260 1.29 23.72 -6.90
C GLY A 260 2.35 23.92 -8.01
N VAL A 261 3.45 23.13 -8.10
CA VAL A 261 4.43 23.19 -9.24
C VAL A 261 4.99 21.76 -9.55
N PRO A 262 5.47 21.44 -10.78
CA PRO A 262 5.83 20.08 -11.23
C PRO A 262 7.21 19.57 -10.77
N LEU A 263 7.27 18.26 -10.46
CA LEU A 263 8.37 17.49 -9.85
C LEU A 263 9.73 17.46 -10.58
N GLU A 264 9.90 18.13 -11.70
CA GLU A 264 11.00 17.85 -12.64
C GLU A 264 12.30 18.62 -12.40
N ASP A 265 12.33 19.64 -11.52
CA ASP A 265 13.47 20.58 -11.45
C ASP A 265 14.07 20.88 -10.05
N ALA A 266 13.67 20.21 -8.96
CA ALA A 266 14.24 20.51 -7.64
C ALA A 266 14.53 19.27 -6.77
N CYS A 267 15.78 19.19 -6.29
CA CYS A 267 16.26 18.12 -5.42
C CYS A 267 16.73 18.68 -4.09
N TYR A 268 16.22 18.09 -3.02
CA TYR A 268 16.47 18.50 -1.64
C TYR A 268 17.23 17.41 -0.92
N PHE A 269 18.32 17.80 -0.27
CA PHE A 269 19.24 16.88 0.38
C PHE A 269 19.29 17.11 1.89
N PRO A 270 19.60 16.05 2.65
CA PRO A 270 20.09 16.19 4.01
C PRO A 270 21.19 17.23 4.10
N THR A 271 21.07 18.15 5.06
CA THR A 271 22.09 19.11 5.45
C THR A 271 23.36 18.45 5.98
N LYS A 272 23.26 17.23 6.50
CA LYS A 272 24.44 16.46 6.91
C LYS A 272 25.18 15.92 5.70
N GLU A 273 26.50 16.13 5.71
CA GLU A 273 27.41 15.80 4.61
C GLU A 273 27.41 14.31 4.24
N HIS A 274 27.33 13.41 5.22
CA HIS A 274 27.42 11.96 5.03
C HIS A 274 26.08 11.25 4.81
N ALA A 275 24.95 11.94 4.94
CA ALA A 275 23.66 11.26 4.88
C ALA A 275 23.08 11.28 3.45
N PRO A 276 22.63 10.14 2.89
CA PRO A 276 22.03 10.10 1.57
C PRO A 276 20.59 10.62 1.59
N ALA A 277 20.08 11.07 0.45
CA ALA A 277 18.65 11.29 0.29
C ALA A 277 17.90 9.95 0.29
N ALA A 278 16.60 9.98 0.62
CA ALA A 278 15.70 8.83 0.56
C ALA A 278 15.47 8.39 -0.90
N GLY A 279 16.32 7.50 -1.40
CA GLY A 279 16.26 6.95 -2.76
C GLY A 279 15.62 5.55 -2.83
N HIS A 280 15.47 5.02 -4.06
CA HIS A 280 15.22 3.60 -4.28
C HIS A 280 16.48 2.82 -3.94
N THR A 281 16.36 1.86 -3.05
CA THR A 281 17.45 0.94 -2.70
C THR A 281 17.34 -0.39 -3.42
N TRP A 282 16.20 -0.74 -4.00
CA TRP A 282 15.98 -2.04 -4.67
C TRP A 282 16.52 -3.22 -3.81
N GLY A 283 17.06 -4.28 -4.39
CA GLY A 283 17.69 -5.37 -3.63
C GLY A 283 19.15 -5.10 -3.22
N THR A 284 19.56 -3.84 -3.04
CA THR A 284 20.97 -3.47 -2.83
C THR A 284 21.45 -3.34 -1.38
N PRO A 285 20.62 -3.17 -0.33
CA PRO A 285 21.13 -3.11 1.03
C PRO A 285 21.90 -4.39 1.41
N LEU A 286 23.14 -4.24 1.86
CA LEU A 286 23.99 -5.31 2.39
C LEU A 286 24.35 -5.01 3.83
N LEU A 287 24.50 -6.05 4.64
CA LEU A 287 25.03 -5.95 5.98
C LEU A 287 26.39 -6.64 6.05
N ILE A 288 27.43 -5.89 6.39
CA ILE A 288 28.81 -6.36 6.49
C ILE A 288 29.43 -5.64 7.70
N ASP A 289 30.07 -6.38 8.61
CA ASP A 289 30.79 -5.82 9.77
C ASP A 289 29.99 -4.77 10.57
N HIS A 290 28.73 -5.07 10.89
CA HIS A 290 27.78 -4.17 11.58
C HIS A 290 27.47 -2.84 10.86
N GLN A 291 27.76 -2.78 9.56
CA GLN A 291 27.47 -1.63 8.71
C GLN A 291 26.49 -2.00 7.60
N ILE A 292 25.50 -1.13 7.38
CA ILE A 292 24.60 -1.23 6.23
C ILE A 292 25.25 -0.47 5.08
N HIS A 293 25.57 -1.21 4.02
CA HIS A 293 26.00 -0.66 2.74
C HIS A 293 24.80 -0.60 1.80
N ALA A 294 24.54 0.55 1.19
CA ALA A 294 23.44 0.73 0.26
C ALA A 294 23.82 1.63 -0.92
N TRP A 295 23.18 1.40 -2.06
CA TRP A 295 23.37 2.19 -3.29
C TRP A 295 22.05 2.87 -3.71
N PRO A 296 21.53 3.83 -2.91
CA PRO A 296 20.26 4.48 -3.19
C PRO A 296 20.28 5.31 -4.48
N THR A 297 19.14 5.34 -5.18
CA THR A 297 18.93 6.14 -6.39
C THR A 297 17.72 7.07 -6.23
N ALA A 298 17.92 8.39 -6.34
CA ALA A 298 16.91 9.44 -6.18
C ALA A 298 16.53 10.10 -7.53
N TRP A 299 15.27 9.95 -7.95
CA TRP A 299 14.81 10.49 -9.24
C TRP A 299 14.72 12.03 -9.24
N GLY A 300 15.08 12.69 -10.35
CA GLY A 300 15.13 14.15 -10.50
C GLY A 300 16.46 14.84 -10.11
N CYS A 301 17.37 14.13 -9.44
CA CYS A 301 18.62 14.67 -8.87
C CYS A 301 19.91 14.34 -9.63
N SER A 302 20.06 14.87 -10.85
CA SER A 302 21.12 14.47 -11.79
C SER A 302 22.56 14.65 -11.28
N LYS A 303 22.79 15.50 -10.26
CA LYS A 303 24.10 15.67 -9.64
C LYS A 303 24.40 14.75 -8.44
N TYR A 304 23.42 13.96 -7.97
CA TYR A 304 23.48 13.27 -6.68
C TYR A 304 22.62 11.98 -6.68
N ALA A 305 22.86 11.09 -7.64
CA ALA A 305 22.17 9.81 -7.88
C ALA A 305 20.76 9.90 -8.47
N THR A 306 20.66 10.06 -9.80
CA THR A 306 19.44 9.69 -10.57
C THR A 306 19.65 8.40 -11.34
N SER A 307 18.58 7.91 -11.97
CA SER A 307 18.71 7.02 -13.14
C SER A 307 19.49 7.63 -14.33
N TYR A 308 20.04 8.85 -14.20
CA TYR A 308 20.82 9.60 -15.19
C TYR A 308 22.03 10.35 -14.55
N GLY A 309 22.49 9.98 -13.33
CA GLY A 309 23.55 10.66 -12.57
C GLY A 309 24.34 9.67 -11.68
N PRO A 310 25.42 10.09 -10.99
CA PRO A 310 26.31 9.17 -10.28
C PRO A 310 25.62 8.50 -9.10
N ILE A 311 25.64 7.17 -9.03
CA ILE A 311 25.15 6.38 -7.88
C ILE A 311 25.95 6.77 -6.63
N VAL A 312 25.35 6.65 -5.45
CA VAL A 312 26.02 6.94 -4.19
C VAL A 312 26.15 5.67 -3.37
N HIS A 313 27.36 5.31 -2.94
CA HIS A 313 27.58 4.32 -1.90
C HIS A 313 27.40 4.99 -0.54
N SER A 314 26.43 4.50 0.23
CA SER A 314 26.08 5.03 1.55
C SER A 314 26.34 3.97 2.61
N ILE A 315 26.98 4.38 3.70
CA ILE A 315 27.38 3.48 4.80
C ILE A 315 26.74 3.98 6.10
N PHE A 316 25.92 3.13 6.71
CA PHE A 316 25.31 3.39 8.02
C PHE A 316 25.88 2.43 9.07
N ASP A 317 26.39 2.98 10.16
CA ASP A 317 26.94 2.24 11.29
C ASP A 317 25.83 1.92 12.29
N LEU A 318 25.61 0.63 12.55
CA LEU A 318 24.52 0.19 13.44
C LEU A 318 24.81 0.46 14.92
N GLU A 319 26.08 0.46 15.33
CA GLU A 319 26.48 0.67 16.72
C GLU A 319 26.37 2.15 17.08
N LYS A 320 26.93 3.01 16.24
CA LYS A 320 26.90 4.47 16.41
C LYS A 320 25.57 5.08 15.99
N ARG A 321 24.77 4.34 15.22
CA ARG A 321 23.49 4.78 14.64
C ARG A 321 23.62 6.06 13.83
N GLU A 322 24.61 6.10 12.95
CA GLU A 322 24.91 7.27 12.13
C GLU A 322 25.39 6.89 10.72
N TRP A 323 25.22 7.81 9.78
CA TRP A 323 25.82 7.69 8.45
C TRP A 323 27.31 8.05 8.52
N LEU A 324 28.18 7.09 8.20
CA LEU A 324 29.63 7.29 8.19
C LEU A 324 30.12 7.92 6.89
N ALA A 325 29.50 7.55 5.76
CA ALA A 325 29.99 7.93 4.45
C ALA A 325 28.89 7.98 3.41
N ARG A 326 29.07 8.91 2.46
CA ARG A 326 28.29 9.07 1.24
C ARG A 326 29.23 9.38 0.09
N ARG A 327 29.50 8.40 -0.76
CA ARG A 327 30.57 8.50 -1.77
C ARG A 327 29.99 8.35 -3.17
N PRO A 328 30.16 9.34 -4.06
CA PRO A 328 29.65 9.26 -5.42
C PRO A 328 30.50 8.28 -6.25
N PHE A 329 29.85 7.38 -6.98
CA PHE A 329 30.49 6.57 -8.00
C PHE A 329 30.90 7.45 -9.17
N LYS A 330 32.17 7.37 -9.56
CA LYS A 330 32.74 8.15 -10.67
C LYS A 330 32.28 7.66 -12.04
N GLU A 331 31.66 6.49 -12.12
CA GLU A 331 31.17 5.93 -13.38
C GLU A 331 29.74 6.43 -13.68
N GLU A 332 29.59 7.12 -14.82
CA GLU A 332 28.31 7.65 -15.27
C GLU A 332 27.41 6.51 -15.78
N MET A 333 26.13 6.54 -15.40
CA MET A 333 25.03 5.73 -15.98
C MET A 333 25.00 4.23 -15.68
N VAL A 334 24.97 3.87 -14.39
CA VAL A 334 24.52 2.54 -13.93
C VAL A 334 23.30 2.69 -13.01
N SER A 335 22.36 1.74 -13.06
CA SER A 335 21.21 1.63 -12.15
C SER A 335 21.35 0.34 -11.37
N ILE A 336 21.84 0.41 -10.12
CA ILE A 336 22.07 -0.81 -9.32
C ILE A 336 20.74 -1.38 -8.88
N SER A 337 20.60 -2.67 -9.13
CA SER A 337 19.40 -3.45 -8.94
C SER A 337 19.51 -4.33 -7.71
N SER A 338 20.66 -4.99 -7.55
CA SER A 338 20.94 -5.89 -6.45
C SER A 338 22.43 -5.86 -6.12
N ALA A 339 22.74 -6.25 -4.89
CA ALA A 339 24.10 -6.37 -4.41
C ALA A 339 24.30 -7.75 -3.75
N SER A 340 25.52 -8.27 -3.76
CA SER A 340 25.88 -9.50 -3.04
C SER A 340 27.28 -9.38 -2.45
N PRO A 341 27.51 -9.83 -1.21
CA PRO A 341 28.79 -9.64 -0.55
C PRO A 341 29.83 -10.67 -0.96
N ILE A 342 31.08 -10.23 -1.11
CA ILE A 342 32.27 -11.09 -1.12
C ILE A 342 33.32 -10.48 -0.17
N PRO A 343 34.37 -11.21 0.24
CA PRO A 343 35.34 -10.66 1.20
C PRO A 343 35.94 -9.31 0.75
N GLY A 344 35.73 -8.27 1.56
CA GLY A 344 36.20 -6.89 1.33
C GLY A 344 35.52 -6.12 0.19
N HIS A 345 34.61 -6.76 -0.55
CA HIS A 345 34.04 -6.19 -1.77
C HIS A 345 32.53 -6.47 -1.87
N ALA A 346 31.84 -5.79 -2.78
CA ALA A 346 30.48 -6.12 -3.17
C ALA A 346 30.39 -6.35 -4.68
N LEU A 347 29.58 -7.34 -5.06
CA LEU A 347 29.12 -7.53 -6.42
C LEU A 347 27.86 -6.71 -6.63
N LEU A 348 27.85 -5.81 -7.60
CA LEU A 348 26.69 -4.99 -7.95
C LEU A 348 26.19 -5.36 -9.33
N LEU A 349 24.91 -5.73 -9.41
CA LEU A 349 24.22 -5.97 -10.67
C LEU A 349 23.47 -4.71 -11.09
N SER A 350 23.82 -4.17 -12.25
CA SER A 350 23.10 -3.09 -12.91
C SER A 350 22.40 -3.58 -14.17
N VAL A 351 21.20 -3.06 -14.45
CA VAL A 351 20.31 -3.63 -15.49
C VAL A 351 19.66 -2.64 -16.45
N LYS A 352 19.73 -1.33 -16.18
CA LYS A 352 19.11 -0.30 -17.03
C LYS A 352 20.14 0.33 -17.96
N GLN A 353 19.78 0.55 -19.24
CA GLN A 353 20.58 1.17 -20.32
C GLN A 353 21.86 0.42 -20.72
N ASN A 354 22.68 0.03 -19.75
CA ASN A 354 23.91 -0.76 -19.96
C ASN A 354 24.05 -1.81 -18.85
N PRO A 355 23.38 -2.98 -18.97
CA PRO A 355 23.47 -4.02 -17.96
C PRO A 355 24.92 -4.41 -17.70
N THR A 356 25.34 -4.35 -16.44
CA THR A 356 26.74 -4.46 -16.03
C THR A 356 26.83 -5.24 -14.73
N LEU A 357 27.83 -6.11 -14.60
CA LEU A 357 28.22 -6.69 -13.31
C LEU A 357 29.52 -6.03 -12.86
N LEU A 358 29.49 -5.43 -11.68
CA LEU A 358 30.61 -4.72 -11.07
C LEU A 358 31.07 -5.46 -9.82
N GLU A 359 32.38 -5.48 -9.59
CA GLU A 359 32.93 -5.69 -8.26
C GLU A 359 33.53 -4.38 -7.76
N ILE A 360 33.19 -4.05 -6.53
CA ILE A 360 33.64 -2.81 -5.90
C ILE A 360 34.32 -3.11 -4.57
N ASP A 361 35.44 -2.46 -4.34
CA ASP A 361 36.10 -2.46 -3.04
C ASP A 361 35.30 -1.58 -2.06
N LEU A 362 34.92 -2.12 -0.91
CA LEU A 362 34.04 -1.42 0.03
C LEU A 362 34.73 -0.29 0.79
N GLU A 363 36.06 -0.31 0.87
CA GLU A 363 36.85 0.71 1.56
C GLU A 363 37.10 1.93 0.66
N THR A 364 37.39 1.70 -0.62
CA THR A 364 37.86 2.70 -1.58
C THR A 364 36.86 3.07 -2.67
N ASP A 365 35.78 2.29 -2.82
CA ASP A 365 34.81 2.34 -3.93
C ASP A 365 35.42 2.10 -5.32
N ALA A 366 36.66 1.62 -5.37
CA ALA A 366 37.30 1.29 -6.63
C ALA A 366 36.58 0.10 -7.29
N ILE A 367 36.27 0.24 -8.57
CA ILE A 367 35.80 -0.90 -9.38
C ILE A 367 37.02 -1.78 -9.66
N THR A 368 37.05 -2.97 -9.06
CA THR A 368 38.17 -3.91 -9.19
C THR A 368 37.98 -4.86 -10.36
N ARG A 369 36.73 -5.21 -10.67
CA ARG A 369 36.35 -6.06 -11.82
C ARG A 369 35.04 -5.57 -12.44
N LYS A 370 34.90 -5.73 -13.75
CA LYS A 370 33.70 -5.32 -14.50
C LYS A 370 33.42 -6.23 -15.68
N ILE A 371 32.16 -6.53 -15.91
CA ILE A 371 31.65 -7.02 -17.20
C ILE A 371 30.78 -5.92 -17.81
N ASP A 372 31.28 -5.28 -18.86
CA ASP A 372 30.50 -4.38 -19.70
C ASP A 372 29.51 -5.18 -20.54
N GLN A 373 28.26 -4.70 -20.63
CA GLN A 373 27.21 -5.27 -21.49
C GLN A 373 26.95 -6.77 -21.23
N LEU A 374 26.21 -7.07 -20.17
CA LEU A 374 25.78 -8.43 -19.91
C LEU A 374 25.06 -9.04 -21.14
N PRO A 375 25.30 -10.32 -21.44
CA PRO A 375 24.92 -10.93 -22.73
C PRO A 375 23.40 -11.11 -22.94
N TYR A 376 22.56 -10.65 -22.01
CA TYR A 376 21.12 -10.87 -21.99
C TYR A 376 20.35 -9.58 -21.68
N GLN A 377 19.05 -9.56 -21.95
CA GLN A 377 18.19 -8.43 -21.61
C GLN A 377 17.75 -8.52 -20.15
N TRP A 378 17.93 -7.45 -19.38
CA TRP A 378 17.69 -7.47 -17.93
C TRP A 378 16.45 -6.68 -17.47
N GLY A 379 15.71 -6.07 -18.40
CA GLY A 379 14.51 -5.31 -18.05
C GLY A 379 14.81 -4.08 -17.17
N ASN A 380 13.89 -3.75 -16.27
CA ASN A 380 14.01 -2.57 -15.39
C ASN A 380 14.64 -2.86 -14.03
N HIS A 381 14.53 -4.10 -13.55
CA HIS A 381 15.03 -4.55 -12.26
C HIS A 381 15.31 -6.06 -12.33
N ALA A 382 16.19 -6.53 -11.45
CA ALA A 382 16.73 -7.87 -11.37
C ALA A 382 17.20 -8.20 -9.95
N ILE A 383 17.00 -9.45 -9.57
CA ILE A 383 17.43 -10.01 -8.30
C ILE A 383 18.75 -10.72 -8.51
N ALA A 384 19.66 -10.62 -7.54
CA ALA A 384 20.87 -11.42 -7.49
C ALA A 384 21.13 -11.88 -6.05
N THR A 385 21.53 -13.14 -5.91
CA THR A 385 21.95 -13.73 -4.64
C THR A 385 23.20 -14.57 -4.87
N LEU A 386 24.17 -14.48 -3.97
CA LEU A 386 25.39 -15.27 -4.05
C LEU A 386 25.20 -16.55 -3.24
N VAL A 387 25.35 -17.71 -3.89
CA VAL A 387 25.25 -19.02 -3.23
C VAL A 387 26.54 -19.79 -3.47
N GLY A 388 27.25 -20.11 -2.39
CA GLY A 388 28.62 -20.62 -2.46
C GLY A 388 29.50 -19.63 -3.20
N ASN A 389 29.99 -20.03 -4.37
CA ASN A 389 30.79 -19.19 -5.26
C ASN A 389 30.05 -18.93 -6.59
N THR A 390 28.72 -19.02 -6.60
CA THR A 390 27.91 -18.82 -7.80
C THR A 390 26.93 -17.68 -7.57
N LEU A 391 27.04 -16.61 -8.37
CA LEU A 391 26.04 -15.56 -8.41
C LEU A 391 24.83 -16.07 -9.20
N VAL A 392 23.70 -16.21 -8.53
CA VAL A 392 22.41 -16.54 -9.14
C VAL A 392 21.66 -15.25 -9.35
N SER A 393 21.28 -14.97 -10.59
CA SER A 393 20.69 -13.70 -10.98
C SER A 393 19.48 -13.93 -11.89
N LEU A 394 18.44 -13.13 -11.73
CA LEU A 394 17.15 -13.32 -12.39
C LEU A 394 16.73 -12.01 -13.04
N ASN A 395 16.32 -12.09 -14.31
CA ASN A 395 15.56 -11.04 -14.96
C ASN A 395 14.05 -11.40 -14.93
N ASN A 396 13.22 -10.71 -15.71
CA ASN A 396 11.79 -10.95 -15.80
C ASN A 396 11.36 -12.22 -16.58
N LYS A 397 12.28 -13.15 -16.87
CA LYS A 397 11.98 -14.37 -17.64
C LYS A 397 12.87 -15.57 -17.30
N ASP A 398 14.13 -15.31 -17.03
CA ASP A 398 15.20 -16.29 -17.07
C ASP A 398 16.11 -16.12 -15.85
N ILE A 399 16.73 -17.24 -15.49
CA ILE A 399 17.68 -17.36 -14.40
C ILE A 399 19.05 -17.60 -15.00
N TYR A 400 20.04 -16.90 -14.48
CA TYR A 400 21.42 -16.97 -14.89
C TYR A 400 22.31 -17.33 -13.70
N THR A 401 23.32 -18.13 -13.99
CA THR A 401 24.37 -18.48 -13.04
C THR A 401 25.68 -17.91 -13.55
N THR A 402 26.44 -17.27 -12.67
CA THR A 402 27.76 -16.74 -12.96
C THR A 402 28.72 -17.21 -11.87
N PRO A 403 29.62 -18.17 -12.16
CA PRO A 403 30.65 -18.57 -11.22
C PRO A 403 31.53 -17.36 -10.86
N ILE A 404 31.78 -17.15 -9.58
CA ILE A 404 32.63 -16.09 -9.06
C ILE A 404 33.89 -16.75 -8.51
N THR A 405 35.00 -16.54 -9.21
CA THR A 405 36.32 -16.98 -8.72
C THR A 405 37.05 -15.81 -8.08
N ARG A 406 38.18 -16.10 -7.41
CA ARG A 406 39.05 -15.06 -6.86
C ARG A 406 39.44 -14.03 -7.92
N ASP A 407 39.80 -14.48 -9.12
CA ASP A 407 40.44 -13.62 -10.11
C ASP A 407 39.49 -13.21 -11.25
N THR A 408 38.50 -14.04 -11.60
CA THR A 408 37.59 -13.77 -12.73
C THR A 408 36.11 -13.97 -12.42
N PHE A 409 35.27 -13.25 -13.17
CA PHE A 409 33.90 -13.66 -13.39
C PHE A 409 33.87 -14.76 -14.45
N GLY A 410 33.29 -15.90 -14.09
CA GLY A 410 33.00 -16.97 -15.03
C GLY A 410 31.94 -16.57 -16.06
N PRO A 411 31.69 -17.43 -17.07
CA PRO A 411 30.64 -17.16 -18.05
C PRO A 411 29.27 -17.10 -17.38
N MET A 412 28.48 -16.11 -17.77
CA MET A 412 27.08 -16.01 -17.38
C MET A 412 26.23 -16.95 -18.24
N VAL A 413 25.72 -18.02 -17.63
CA VAL A 413 24.99 -19.07 -18.33
C VAL A 413 23.52 -19.06 -17.90
N ARG A 414 22.62 -19.12 -18.88
CA ARG A 414 21.19 -19.32 -18.63
C ARG A 414 20.99 -20.69 -17.98
N ALA A 415 20.53 -20.70 -16.74
CA ALA A 415 20.29 -21.90 -15.94
C ALA A 415 18.84 -22.40 -16.05
N GLY A 416 17.87 -21.52 -16.26
CA GLY A 416 16.46 -21.90 -16.31
C GLY A 416 15.54 -20.73 -16.62
N ALA A 417 14.23 -21.00 -16.60
CA ALA A 417 13.19 -19.98 -16.66
C ALA A 417 12.64 -19.72 -15.25
N ILE A 418 12.14 -18.50 -15.02
CA ILE A 418 11.28 -18.22 -13.87
C ILE A 418 9.85 -18.71 -14.18
N PRO A 419 9.06 -19.07 -13.16
CA PRO A 419 7.62 -19.28 -13.32
C PRO A 419 6.92 -18.04 -13.93
N ALA A 420 5.92 -18.21 -14.81
CA ALA A 420 5.51 -17.14 -15.75
C ALA A 420 4.79 -15.90 -15.15
N HIS A 421 4.52 -15.88 -13.85
CA HIS A 421 3.87 -14.79 -13.10
C HIS A 421 4.84 -14.02 -12.19
N VAL A 422 6.12 -14.40 -12.21
CA VAL A 422 7.17 -13.75 -11.41
C VAL A 422 7.51 -12.40 -12.02
N ASP A 423 7.39 -11.36 -11.21
CA ASP A 423 7.61 -9.96 -11.58
C ASP A 423 9.04 -9.52 -11.22
N TYR A 424 9.43 -8.34 -11.65
CA TYR A 424 10.79 -7.85 -11.41
C TYR A 424 11.08 -7.61 -9.92
N ASP A 425 10.07 -7.36 -9.10
CA ASP A 425 10.18 -6.98 -7.69
C ASP A 425 10.00 -8.15 -6.72
N ASP A 426 10.14 -9.39 -7.17
CA ASP A 426 9.97 -10.60 -6.38
C ASP A 426 11.16 -10.87 -5.44
N ALA A 427 11.22 -12.06 -4.84
CA ALA A 427 12.33 -12.46 -3.98
C ALA A 427 12.79 -13.89 -4.25
N LEU A 428 14.12 -14.08 -4.25
CA LEU A 428 14.76 -15.39 -4.35
C LEU A 428 15.70 -15.60 -3.15
N ARG A 429 15.60 -16.78 -2.51
CA ARG A 429 16.52 -17.21 -1.45
C ARG A 429 16.97 -18.64 -1.61
N TYR A 430 18.11 -18.97 -1.03
CA TYR A 430 18.64 -20.31 -0.93
C TYR A 430 18.68 -20.78 0.52
N ALA A 431 18.02 -21.89 0.78
CA ALA A 431 17.99 -22.52 2.10
C ALA A 431 17.86 -24.04 1.97
N ASN A 432 18.47 -24.78 2.90
CA ASN A 432 18.32 -26.24 3.01
C ASN A 432 18.56 -27.01 1.69
N GLY A 433 19.47 -26.53 0.83
CA GLY A 433 19.76 -27.20 -0.45
C GLY A 433 18.79 -26.89 -1.59
N TYR A 434 17.95 -25.86 -1.44
CA TYR A 434 16.95 -25.45 -2.43
C TYR A 434 16.92 -23.94 -2.62
N PHE A 435 16.54 -23.53 -3.82
CA PHE A 435 16.11 -22.18 -4.12
C PHE A 435 14.61 -22.06 -3.89
N TYR A 436 14.22 -20.99 -3.20
CA TYR A 436 12.85 -20.60 -2.91
C TYR A 436 12.59 -19.25 -3.54
N LEU A 437 11.58 -19.20 -4.41
CA LEU A 437 11.12 -17.98 -5.02
C LEU A 437 9.73 -17.64 -4.48
N TRP A 438 9.55 -16.38 -4.10
CA TRP A 438 8.28 -15.83 -3.66
C TRP A 438 7.88 -14.63 -4.53
N ASP A 439 6.70 -14.72 -5.12
CA ASP A 439 6.09 -13.74 -6.03
C ASP A 439 5.16 -12.74 -5.31
N GLY A 440 5.16 -12.77 -3.97
CA GLY A 440 4.29 -11.94 -3.14
C GLY A 440 2.87 -12.50 -2.96
N SER A 441 2.54 -13.62 -3.62
CA SER A 441 1.28 -14.34 -3.44
C SER A 441 1.39 -15.46 -2.40
N GLY A 442 0.33 -16.24 -2.23
CA GLY A 442 0.34 -17.45 -1.42
C GLY A 442 1.14 -18.60 -2.03
N ASN A 443 1.74 -18.43 -3.22
CA ASN A 443 2.60 -19.43 -3.82
C ASN A 443 4.04 -19.31 -3.33
N LEU A 444 4.60 -20.45 -2.97
CA LEU A 444 6.03 -20.62 -2.79
C LEU A 444 6.54 -21.57 -3.86
N TYR A 445 7.54 -21.14 -4.63
CA TYR A 445 8.17 -21.97 -5.65
C TYR A 445 9.49 -22.51 -5.12
N ARG A 446 9.77 -23.79 -5.36
CA ARG A 446 10.99 -24.46 -4.93
C ARG A 446 11.69 -25.16 -6.09
N THR A 447 13.00 -25.05 -6.18
CA THR A 447 13.81 -25.82 -7.14
C THR A 447 15.20 -26.14 -6.58
N ARG A 448 15.86 -27.17 -7.13
CA ARG A 448 17.28 -27.45 -6.84
C ARG A 448 18.21 -26.95 -7.94
N ASP A 449 17.73 -26.94 -9.18
CA ASP A 449 18.57 -26.82 -10.37
C ASP A 449 18.00 -25.87 -11.45
N PHE A 450 16.88 -25.21 -11.16
CA PHE A 450 16.16 -24.30 -12.05
C PHE A 450 15.57 -24.94 -13.32
N LYS A 451 15.66 -26.27 -13.46
CA LYS A 451 15.08 -27.00 -14.60
C LYS A 451 13.61 -27.31 -14.38
N ALA A 452 13.24 -27.60 -13.13
CA ALA A 452 11.87 -27.83 -12.73
C ALA A 452 11.56 -27.09 -11.43
N TRP A 453 10.37 -26.50 -11.37
CA TRP A 453 9.85 -25.80 -10.21
C TRP A 453 8.70 -26.57 -9.60
N ALA A 454 8.74 -26.75 -8.28
CA ALA A 454 7.62 -27.22 -7.49
C ALA A 454 6.85 -26.01 -6.95
N SER A 455 5.52 -26.00 -7.11
CA SER A 455 4.64 -24.96 -6.58
C SER A 455 3.95 -25.44 -5.31
N PHE A 456 3.85 -24.58 -4.30
CA PHE A 456 3.16 -24.86 -3.05
C PHE A 456 2.22 -23.70 -2.71
N ASN A 457 0.93 -24.01 -2.57
CA ASN A 457 -0.11 -23.06 -2.20
C ASN A 457 -1.30 -23.82 -1.62
N ASP A 458 -1.77 -23.38 -0.46
CA ASP A 458 -2.91 -23.93 0.27
C ASP A 458 -4.01 -22.88 0.51
N GLY A 459 -3.85 -21.68 -0.04
CA GLY A 459 -4.74 -20.54 0.13
C GLY A 459 -4.55 -19.74 1.44
N SER A 460 -3.63 -20.13 2.32
CA SER A 460 -3.38 -19.42 3.60
C SER A 460 -2.53 -18.16 3.44
N GLY A 461 -1.83 -18.03 2.31
CA GLY A 461 -0.85 -16.99 2.07
C GLY A 461 -1.40 -15.65 1.57
N PRO A 462 -0.50 -14.68 1.35
CA PRO A 462 -0.89 -13.35 0.93
C PRO A 462 -1.51 -13.28 -0.48
N HIS A 463 -2.27 -12.21 -0.75
CA HIS A 463 -2.92 -11.99 -2.04
C HIS A 463 -2.21 -10.91 -2.85
N GLY A 464 -1.26 -11.33 -3.70
CA GLY A 464 -0.65 -10.47 -4.73
C GLY A 464 0.10 -9.27 -4.18
N LEU A 465 0.91 -9.46 -3.12
CA LEU A 465 1.76 -8.40 -2.61
C LEU A 465 2.75 -7.94 -3.68
N LYS A 466 3.03 -6.64 -3.68
CA LYS A 466 4.01 -6.00 -4.57
C LYS A 466 5.08 -5.31 -3.75
N SER A 467 6.13 -4.85 -4.39
CA SER A 467 7.27 -4.19 -3.77
C SER A 467 8.09 -5.09 -2.85
N LEU A 468 8.34 -6.35 -3.20
CA LEU A 468 9.17 -7.22 -2.34
C LEU A 468 10.64 -6.78 -2.42
N PHE A 469 11.18 -6.50 -3.60
CA PHE A 469 12.57 -6.08 -3.82
C PHE A 469 13.55 -6.95 -3.02
N ASN A 470 13.38 -8.26 -3.15
CA ASN A 470 14.16 -9.26 -2.44
C ASN A 470 14.00 -9.28 -0.90
N LYS A 471 12.91 -8.76 -0.32
CA LYS A 471 12.62 -8.81 1.14
C LYS A 471 11.96 -10.12 1.59
N PHE A 472 12.72 -11.20 1.52
CA PHE A 472 12.32 -12.55 1.94
C PHE A 472 13.55 -13.20 2.56
N PHE A 473 13.58 -13.52 3.85
CA PHE A 473 14.81 -13.94 4.54
C PHE A 473 14.59 -15.25 5.30
N TYR A 474 15.53 -16.17 5.19
CA TYR A 474 15.47 -17.45 5.90
C TYR A 474 15.99 -17.28 7.34
N ILE A 475 15.29 -17.87 8.31
CA ILE A 475 15.67 -17.90 9.72
C ILE A 475 15.96 -19.37 10.08
N PRO A 476 17.23 -19.80 10.07
CA PRO A 476 17.59 -21.22 10.22
C PRO A 476 17.11 -21.86 11.52
N LYS A 477 17.23 -21.14 12.65
CA LYS A 477 16.86 -21.67 13.97
C LYS A 477 15.40 -22.10 14.06
N LEU A 478 14.52 -21.36 13.40
CA LEU A 478 13.08 -21.56 13.44
C LEU A 478 12.56 -22.28 12.18
N ASN A 479 13.43 -22.55 11.21
CA ASN A 479 13.10 -23.11 9.90
C ASN A 479 11.88 -22.42 9.26
N VAL A 480 11.93 -21.09 9.18
CA VAL A 480 10.91 -20.26 8.53
C VAL A 480 11.57 -19.21 7.66
N PHE A 481 10.91 -18.84 6.58
CA PHE A 481 11.18 -17.58 5.91
C PHE A 481 10.29 -16.49 6.47
N LEU A 482 10.83 -15.27 6.51
CA LEU A 482 10.12 -14.04 6.81
C LEU A 482 10.10 -13.18 5.55
N GLY A 483 8.91 -12.87 5.06
CA GLY A 483 8.67 -12.01 3.90
C GLY A 483 7.85 -10.78 4.27
N LEU A 484 8.12 -9.65 3.64
CA LEU A 484 7.26 -8.48 3.78
C LEU A 484 7.23 -7.60 2.54
N SER A 485 6.07 -7.03 2.29
CA SER A 485 5.85 -5.98 1.28
C SER A 485 5.69 -4.61 1.90
N ASN A 486 5.11 -4.56 3.10
CA ASN A 486 4.73 -3.33 3.78
C ASN A 486 4.67 -3.54 5.30
N ASP A 487 4.41 -2.48 6.06
CA ASP A 487 4.43 -2.50 7.53
C ASP A 487 3.30 -3.32 8.20
N GLN A 488 2.29 -3.74 7.44
CA GLN A 488 1.14 -4.51 7.91
C GLN A 488 1.07 -5.93 7.31
N ASP A 489 1.80 -6.20 6.22
CA ASP A 489 1.84 -7.48 5.54
C ASP A 489 3.22 -8.12 5.68
N ILE A 490 3.46 -8.59 6.89
CA ILE A 490 4.62 -9.39 7.28
C ILE A 490 4.16 -10.84 7.41
N TRP A 491 4.83 -11.74 6.70
CA TRP A 491 4.40 -13.12 6.53
C TRP A 491 5.55 -14.07 6.84
N LEU A 492 5.20 -15.15 7.54
CA LEU A 492 6.06 -16.29 7.79
C LEU A 492 5.62 -17.44 6.89
N VAL A 493 6.58 -18.18 6.35
CA VAL A 493 6.32 -19.44 5.64
C VAL A 493 7.33 -20.49 6.07
N ARG A 494 6.82 -21.67 6.38
CA ARG A 494 7.68 -22.82 6.64
C ARG A 494 8.09 -23.43 5.29
N PRO A 495 9.39 -23.65 5.02
CA PRO A 495 9.81 -24.35 3.82
C PRO A 495 9.14 -25.73 3.77
N PRO A 496 8.44 -26.09 2.68
CA PRO A 496 7.84 -27.41 2.55
C PRO A 496 8.88 -28.51 2.73
N ALA A 497 8.51 -29.60 3.41
CA ALA A 497 9.35 -30.77 3.55
C ALA A 497 9.67 -31.38 2.17
N GLU A 498 10.70 -32.22 2.09
CA GLU A 498 11.01 -32.92 0.82
C GLU A 498 9.86 -33.85 0.40
N THR A 499 9.16 -34.43 1.38
CA THR A 499 7.99 -35.29 1.20
C THR A 499 6.70 -34.55 0.86
N SER A 500 6.68 -33.21 0.97
CA SER A 500 5.50 -32.42 0.66
C SER A 500 5.15 -32.54 -0.82
N LYS A 501 3.87 -32.83 -1.10
CA LYS A 501 3.36 -32.92 -2.47
C LYS A 501 3.27 -31.51 -3.07
N ALA A 502 4.06 -31.25 -4.10
CA ALA A 502 3.92 -30.05 -4.90
C ALA A 502 2.56 -30.06 -5.63
N GLN A 503 2.01 -28.87 -5.86
CA GLN A 503 0.86 -28.69 -6.71
C GLN A 503 1.27 -28.97 -8.16
N ALA A 504 0.86 -30.13 -8.66
CA ALA A 504 1.16 -30.57 -10.02
C ALA A 504 -0.10 -30.77 -10.88
N SER A 505 -1.26 -30.98 -10.26
CA SER A 505 -2.54 -31.11 -10.96
C SER A 505 -3.28 -29.78 -11.02
N LEU A 506 -3.87 -29.50 -12.17
CA LEU A 506 -4.85 -28.43 -12.32
C LEU A 506 -6.15 -28.86 -11.63
N PRO A 507 -6.96 -27.93 -11.10
CA PRO A 507 -8.31 -28.26 -10.67
C PRO A 507 -9.14 -28.84 -11.82
N ASP A 508 -10.15 -29.63 -11.49
CA ASP A 508 -10.94 -30.35 -12.49
C ASP A 508 -11.53 -29.40 -13.55
N GLY A 509 -11.27 -29.72 -14.82
CA GLY A 509 -11.70 -28.96 -15.98
C GLY A 509 -10.88 -27.70 -16.29
N PHE A 510 -9.91 -27.32 -15.47
CA PHE A 510 -8.97 -26.24 -15.80
C PHE A 510 -7.85 -26.76 -16.70
N VAL A 511 -7.45 -25.95 -17.68
CA VAL A 511 -6.38 -26.27 -18.64
C VAL A 511 -5.09 -25.50 -18.40
N CYS A 512 -5.14 -24.44 -17.59
CA CYS A 512 -3.97 -23.68 -17.16
C CYS A 512 -4.20 -23.01 -15.79
N SER A 513 -3.11 -22.69 -15.11
CA SER A 513 -3.09 -21.92 -13.88
C SER A 513 -1.74 -21.23 -13.77
N ASP A 514 -1.76 -19.90 -13.63
CA ASP A 514 -0.51 -19.15 -13.42
C ASP A 514 0.19 -19.57 -12.14
N PHE A 515 -0.52 -20.13 -11.16
CA PHE A 515 0.04 -20.56 -9.88
C PHE A 515 0.72 -21.94 -9.90
N ILE A 516 0.71 -22.64 -11.03
CA ILE A 516 1.35 -23.95 -11.18
C ILE A 516 2.45 -23.82 -12.21
N ALA A 517 3.69 -23.99 -11.76
CA ALA A 517 4.85 -23.90 -12.64
C ALA A 517 4.77 -24.91 -13.79
N GLY A 518 5.01 -24.44 -15.01
CA GLY A 518 4.92 -25.23 -16.24
C GLY A 518 3.50 -25.47 -16.75
N LYS A 519 2.47 -24.90 -16.12
CA LYS A 519 1.06 -24.96 -16.54
C LYS A 519 0.40 -23.59 -16.64
N GLU A 520 1.20 -22.55 -16.82
CA GLU A 520 0.76 -21.17 -16.78
C GLU A 520 -0.19 -20.84 -17.94
N CYS A 521 -1.06 -19.86 -17.69
CA CYS A 521 -2.02 -19.42 -18.68
C CYS A 521 -1.37 -18.52 -19.74
N ARG A 522 -1.97 -18.51 -20.94
CA ARG A 522 -1.56 -17.58 -22.00
C ARG A 522 -1.73 -16.13 -21.53
N ASN A 523 -0.89 -15.24 -22.05
CA ASN A 523 -0.95 -13.81 -21.69
C ASN A 523 -2.33 -13.22 -21.99
N LEU A 524 -3.05 -12.84 -20.93
CA LEU A 524 -4.42 -12.34 -20.99
C LEU A 524 -4.51 -11.03 -21.78
N GLN A 525 -3.55 -10.13 -21.62
CA GLN A 525 -3.55 -8.85 -22.33
C GLN A 525 -3.44 -9.06 -23.85
N SER A 526 -2.59 -9.97 -24.31
CA SER A 526 -2.48 -10.33 -25.72
C SER A 526 -3.75 -10.99 -26.25
N LEU A 527 -4.43 -11.80 -25.45
CA LEU A 527 -5.71 -12.43 -25.86
C LEU A 527 -6.82 -11.40 -26.12
N VAL A 528 -6.80 -10.27 -25.42
CA VAL A 528 -7.86 -9.23 -25.51
C VAL A 528 -7.46 -7.98 -26.29
N GLU A 529 -6.26 -7.97 -26.88
CA GLU A 529 -5.70 -6.78 -27.53
C GLU A 529 -6.53 -6.32 -28.73
N ASP A 530 -6.92 -7.26 -29.59
CA ASP A 530 -7.62 -6.99 -30.86
C ASP A 530 -9.14 -6.81 -30.69
N GLY A 531 -9.70 -7.24 -29.55
CA GLY A 531 -11.14 -7.27 -29.29
C GLY A 531 -11.89 -8.34 -30.09
N GLY A 532 -13.16 -8.10 -30.42
CA GLY A 532 -14.01 -9.09 -31.08
C GLY A 532 -14.61 -10.12 -30.11
N THR A 533 -14.90 -11.33 -30.58
CA THR A 533 -15.36 -12.43 -29.70
C THR A 533 -14.15 -13.26 -29.29
N ILE A 534 -13.93 -13.40 -27.98
CA ILE A 534 -12.75 -14.06 -27.41
C ILE A 534 -13.22 -15.13 -26.43
N ASP A 535 -12.79 -16.36 -26.67
CA ASP A 535 -12.98 -17.49 -25.76
C ASP A 535 -11.70 -17.73 -24.95
N LEU A 536 -11.77 -17.52 -23.64
CA LEU A 536 -10.63 -17.84 -22.77
C LEU A 536 -10.52 -19.36 -22.58
N PRO A 537 -9.31 -19.93 -22.67
CA PRO A 537 -9.05 -21.24 -22.10
C PRO A 537 -9.41 -21.22 -20.61
N LYS A 538 -10.20 -22.20 -20.15
CA LYS A 538 -10.62 -22.29 -18.75
C LYS A 538 -9.40 -22.37 -17.84
N GLY A 539 -9.10 -21.27 -17.17
CA GLY A 539 -7.83 -21.08 -16.48
C GLY A 539 -7.94 -20.26 -15.21
N ILE A 540 -6.91 -20.35 -14.37
CA ILE A 540 -6.72 -19.43 -13.23
C ILE A 540 -5.62 -18.44 -13.61
N TYR A 541 -6.03 -17.20 -13.83
CA TYR A 541 -5.18 -16.12 -14.33
C TYR A 541 -4.76 -15.22 -13.16
N ALA A 542 -3.48 -15.26 -12.81
CA ALA A 542 -2.82 -14.27 -11.96
C ALA A 542 -2.36 -13.09 -12.83
N GLN A 543 -3.28 -12.54 -13.61
CA GLN A 543 -3.02 -11.54 -14.66
C GLN A 543 -4.12 -10.48 -14.64
N CYS A 544 -3.87 -9.38 -15.32
CA CYS A 544 -4.86 -8.32 -15.50
C CYS A 544 -4.81 -7.84 -16.95
N ALA A 545 -5.88 -7.18 -17.42
CA ALA A 545 -5.90 -6.67 -18.78
C ALA A 545 -6.72 -5.39 -18.97
N LEU A 546 -6.38 -4.66 -20.02
CA LEU A 546 -7.10 -3.51 -20.52
C LEU A 546 -7.79 -3.91 -21.82
N ILE A 547 -9.12 -3.80 -21.85
CA ILE A 547 -9.92 -4.01 -23.05
C ILE A 547 -10.12 -2.66 -23.72
N LYS A 548 -9.44 -2.45 -24.86
CA LYS A 548 -9.42 -1.17 -25.59
C LYS A 548 -10.28 -1.17 -26.86
N SER A 549 -10.68 -2.35 -27.31
CA SER A 549 -11.52 -2.58 -28.48
C SER A 549 -12.83 -3.25 -28.05
N PRO A 550 -13.95 -3.01 -28.73
CA PRO A 550 -15.22 -3.67 -28.40
C PRO A 550 -15.06 -5.19 -28.35
N THR A 551 -15.52 -5.79 -27.26
CA THR A 551 -15.22 -7.20 -26.96
C THR A 551 -16.44 -7.94 -26.42
N ILE A 552 -16.63 -9.18 -26.89
CA ILE A 552 -17.44 -10.21 -26.23
C ILE A 552 -16.45 -11.21 -25.65
N LEU A 553 -16.20 -11.14 -24.34
CA LEU A 553 -15.29 -12.02 -23.64
C LEU A 553 -16.07 -13.16 -23.01
N ASN A 554 -15.90 -14.38 -23.53
CA ASN A 554 -16.40 -15.59 -22.90
C ASN A 554 -15.32 -16.16 -21.99
N GLY A 555 -15.53 -16.07 -20.68
CA GLY A 555 -14.59 -16.52 -19.67
C GLY A 555 -14.48 -18.04 -19.58
N ASN A 556 -15.49 -18.79 -20.04
CA ASN A 556 -15.51 -20.27 -20.01
C ASN A 556 -15.25 -20.84 -18.60
N GLY A 557 -15.75 -20.18 -17.56
CA GLY A 557 -15.51 -20.53 -16.16
C GLY A 557 -14.08 -20.25 -15.67
N SER A 558 -13.31 -19.41 -16.38
CA SER A 558 -12.00 -18.94 -15.93
C SER A 558 -12.12 -18.04 -14.72
N ILE A 559 -11.04 -17.95 -13.94
CA ILE A 559 -10.94 -17.10 -12.76
C ILE A 559 -9.78 -16.13 -12.95
N ILE A 560 -10.02 -14.83 -12.81
CA ILE A 560 -8.96 -13.82 -12.73
C ILE A 560 -8.78 -13.41 -11.27
N GLN A 561 -7.57 -13.50 -10.73
CA GLN A 561 -7.36 -13.22 -9.31
C GLN A 561 -6.03 -12.54 -8.98
N ASP A 562 -5.97 -11.94 -7.79
CA ASP A 562 -4.80 -11.36 -7.11
C ASP A 562 -4.09 -10.18 -7.83
N MET A 563 -4.34 -9.96 -9.13
CA MET A 563 -3.63 -8.96 -9.94
C MET A 563 -4.54 -7.82 -10.42
N ALA A 564 -4.08 -6.58 -10.22
CA ALA A 564 -4.78 -5.37 -10.62
C ALA A 564 -3.95 -4.50 -11.59
N CYS A 565 -4.50 -4.25 -12.77
CA CYS A 565 -3.91 -3.35 -13.74
C CYS A 565 -3.98 -1.91 -13.26
N ARG A 566 -2.85 -1.19 -13.41
CA ARG A 566 -2.69 0.22 -13.01
C ARG A 566 -3.06 0.50 -11.55
N ASN A 567 -2.91 -0.50 -10.67
CA ASN A 567 -3.34 -0.41 -9.27
C ASN A 567 -4.84 -0.01 -9.15
N LYS A 568 -5.69 -0.53 -10.05
CA LYS A 568 -7.12 -0.17 -10.12
C LYS A 568 -8.06 -1.38 -10.18
N ALA A 569 -7.87 -2.29 -11.14
CA ALA A 569 -8.81 -3.39 -11.35
C ALA A 569 -8.20 -4.57 -12.11
N ALA A 570 -8.80 -5.76 -12.00
CA ALA A 570 -8.43 -6.92 -12.79
C ALA A 570 -8.65 -6.68 -14.29
N LEU A 571 -9.84 -6.19 -14.67
CA LEU A 571 -10.13 -5.74 -16.03
C LEU A 571 -10.52 -4.25 -16.05
N ILE A 572 -9.86 -3.49 -16.93
CA ILE A 572 -10.21 -2.10 -17.22
C ILE A 572 -10.84 -2.02 -18.61
N ILE A 573 -12.12 -1.66 -18.66
CA ILE A 573 -12.93 -1.71 -19.88
C ILE A 573 -13.05 -0.30 -20.49
N ASN A 574 -12.33 -0.06 -21.57
CA ASN A 574 -12.30 1.23 -22.28
C ASN A 574 -13.17 1.28 -23.53
N ALA A 575 -13.69 0.14 -23.98
CA ALA A 575 -14.61 0.03 -25.12
C ALA A 575 -15.84 -0.80 -24.74
N ASP A 576 -16.99 -0.46 -25.33
CA ASP A 576 -18.27 -1.13 -25.06
C ASP A 576 -18.14 -2.63 -25.25
N SER A 577 -18.50 -3.40 -24.22
CA SER A 577 -18.16 -4.83 -24.15
C SER A 577 -19.23 -5.64 -23.43
N THR A 578 -19.22 -6.94 -23.69
CA THR A 578 -19.95 -7.95 -22.91
C THR A 578 -18.95 -8.94 -22.32
N ILE A 579 -19.04 -9.19 -21.02
CA ILE A 579 -18.20 -10.16 -20.31
C ILE A 579 -19.10 -11.26 -19.76
N ARG A 580 -18.78 -12.51 -20.07
CA ARG A 580 -19.58 -13.68 -19.68
C ARG A 580 -18.76 -14.77 -19.00
N ASP A 581 -19.40 -15.58 -18.16
CA ASP A 581 -18.85 -16.83 -17.59
C ASP A 581 -17.47 -16.67 -16.95
N LEU A 582 -17.30 -15.59 -16.17
CA LEU A 582 -16.01 -15.18 -15.62
C LEU A 582 -16.06 -15.05 -14.11
N GLY A 583 -15.16 -15.76 -13.43
CA GLY A 583 -14.85 -15.55 -12.03
C GLY A 583 -13.82 -14.44 -11.84
N CYS A 584 -13.96 -13.65 -10.78
CA CYS A 584 -12.91 -12.75 -10.33
C CYS A 584 -12.85 -12.70 -8.81
N ARG A 585 -11.62 -12.72 -8.25
CA ARG A 585 -11.45 -12.67 -6.80
C ARG A 585 -10.16 -12.06 -6.30
N ASN A 586 -10.16 -11.73 -5.01
CA ASN A 586 -8.98 -11.29 -4.27
C ASN A 586 -8.29 -10.06 -4.90
N ILE A 587 -9.07 -9.11 -5.42
CA ILE A 587 -8.52 -7.89 -6.00
C ILE A 587 -8.37 -6.82 -4.92
N PHE A 588 -7.13 -6.49 -4.60
CA PHE A 588 -6.76 -5.50 -3.59
C PHE A 588 -5.80 -4.46 -4.18
N VAL A 589 -6.06 -3.19 -3.89
CA VAL A 589 -5.20 -2.07 -4.27
C VAL A 589 -5.03 -1.12 -3.10
N ASN A 590 -3.97 -0.31 -3.15
CA ASN A 590 -3.63 0.62 -2.07
C ASN A 590 -4.69 1.69 -1.79
N ASP A 591 -5.50 2.01 -2.78
CA ASP A 591 -6.57 2.99 -2.65
C ASP A 591 -7.82 2.44 -1.95
N GLY A 592 -7.83 1.14 -1.62
CA GLY A 592 -8.92 0.51 -0.88
C GLY A 592 -10.15 0.20 -1.74
N ASN A 593 -10.06 0.33 -3.07
CA ASN A 593 -11.19 0.18 -4.01
C ASN A 593 -10.84 -0.60 -5.28
N GLY A 594 -9.95 -1.58 -5.15
CA GLY A 594 -9.54 -2.51 -6.20
C GLY A 594 -10.73 -3.28 -6.71
N ALA A 595 -11.06 -3.12 -7.99
CA ALA A 595 -12.28 -3.69 -8.56
C ALA A 595 -12.00 -4.93 -9.42
N CYS A 596 -12.96 -5.86 -9.51
CA CYS A 596 -12.92 -6.85 -10.58
C CYS A 596 -13.04 -6.18 -11.95
N ILE A 597 -14.02 -5.29 -12.12
CA ILE A 597 -14.20 -4.51 -13.34
C ILE A 597 -14.14 -3.02 -13.05
N ARG A 598 -13.35 -2.29 -13.84
CA ARG A 598 -13.46 -0.83 -13.95
C ARG A 598 -14.04 -0.43 -15.30
N GLN A 599 -15.28 0.03 -15.30
CA GLN A 599 -15.95 0.49 -16.52
C GLN A 599 -15.57 1.95 -16.82
N GLN A 600 -14.80 2.15 -17.89
CA GLN A 600 -14.46 3.48 -18.42
C GLN A 600 -15.27 3.83 -19.68
N THR A 601 -15.99 2.86 -20.23
CA THR A 601 -16.75 2.97 -21.47
C THR A 601 -18.24 3.28 -21.23
N LYS A 602 -19.00 3.57 -22.30
CA LYS A 602 -20.39 4.03 -22.20
C LYS A 602 -21.35 2.92 -21.76
N THR A 603 -21.17 1.72 -22.30
CA THR A 603 -22.06 0.58 -22.04
C THR A 603 -21.27 -0.69 -21.69
N LEU A 604 -21.78 -1.47 -20.75
CA LEU A 604 -21.19 -2.73 -20.34
C LEU A 604 -22.29 -3.72 -19.96
N THR A 605 -22.16 -4.95 -20.46
CA THR A 605 -22.98 -6.09 -20.01
C THR A 605 -22.11 -7.11 -19.31
N LEU A 606 -22.53 -7.54 -18.13
CA LEU A 606 -21.96 -8.65 -17.38
C LEU A 606 -23.02 -9.75 -17.28
N ASP A 607 -22.65 -10.98 -17.59
CA ASP A 607 -23.57 -12.12 -17.59
C ASP A 607 -22.88 -13.36 -17.01
N HIS A 608 -23.50 -14.08 -16.09
CA HIS A 608 -22.88 -15.26 -15.45
C HIS A 608 -21.49 -14.99 -14.86
N VAL A 609 -21.28 -13.81 -14.23
CA VAL A 609 -20.01 -13.50 -13.55
C VAL A 609 -20.11 -13.81 -12.05
N THR A 610 -18.99 -14.23 -11.47
CA THR A 610 -18.86 -14.43 -10.01
C THR A 610 -17.73 -13.59 -9.47
N PHE A 611 -18.04 -12.52 -8.75
CA PHE A 611 -17.05 -11.63 -8.15
C PHE A 611 -17.05 -11.79 -6.64
N GLU A 612 -15.94 -12.26 -6.09
CA GLU A 612 -15.83 -12.63 -4.69
C GLU A 612 -14.57 -12.09 -4.02
N ASN A 613 -14.66 -11.80 -2.72
CA ASN A 613 -13.49 -11.51 -1.88
C ASN A 613 -12.60 -10.35 -2.36
N ALA A 614 -13.10 -9.43 -3.19
CA ALA A 614 -12.39 -8.25 -3.67
C ALA A 614 -12.81 -6.98 -2.90
N GLN A 615 -12.05 -5.88 -3.07
CA GLN A 615 -12.46 -4.60 -2.50
C GLN A 615 -13.72 -4.06 -3.20
N SER A 616 -13.85 -4.22 -4.51
CA SER A 616 -15.07 -3.88 -5.25
C SER A 616 -15.38 -4.85 -6.38
N GLY A 617 -16.66 -5.00 -6.72
CA GLY A 617 -17.06 -5.80 -7.88
C GLY A 617 -16.93 -4.98 -9.16
N VAL A 618 -17.78 -3.97 -9.31
CA VAL A 618 -17.73 -3.02 -10.44
C VAL A 618 -17.57 -1.60 -9.95
N LEU A 619 -16.64 -0.86 -10.55
CA LEU A 619 -16.47 0.58 -10.31
C LEU A 619 -16.55 1.33 -11.65
N THR A 620 -17.50 2.25 -11.77
CA THR A 620 -17.71 3.00 -13.01
C THR A 620 -17.12 4.41 -12.98
N ASN A 621 -16.79 4.95 -14.15
CA ASN A 621 -16.49 6.37 -14.33
C ASN A 621 -17.78 7.24 -14.24
N LYS A 622 -17.62 8.57 -14.38
CA LYS A 622 -18.70 9.55 -14.20
C LYS A 622 -19.66 9.70 -15.41
N ASP A 623 -19.26 9.26 -16.60
CA ASP A 623 -19.98 9.54 -17.87
C ASP A 623 -20.53 8.27 -18.53
N ILE A 624 -21.26 7.47 -17.77
CA ILE A 624 -21.73 6.13 -18.15
C ILE A 624 -23.19 6.18 -18.58
N HIS A 625 -23.52 5.49 -19.67
CA HIS A 625 -24.92 5.37 -20.14
C HIS A 625 -25.61 4.18 -19.52
N SER A 626 -24.98 3.00 -19.54
CA SER A 626 -25.56 1.81 -18.95
C SER A 626 -24.55 0.82 -18.37
N LEU A 627 -25.00 0.11 -17.34
CA LEU A 627 -24.42 -1.14 -16.85
C LEU A 627 -25.55 -2.15 -16.69
N THR A 628 -25.42 -3.31 -17.32
CA THR A 628 -26.36 -4.43 -17.19
C THR A 628 -25.66 -5.62 -16.56
N VAL A 629 -26.24 -6.19 -15.51
CA VAL A 629 -25.72 -7.35 -14.78
C VAL A 629 -26.78 -8.43 -14.76
N LYS A 630 -26.46 -9.62 -15.25
CA LYS A 630 -27.40 -10.74 -15.40
C LYS A 630 -26.82 -12.02 -14.82
N ASN A 631 -27.65 -12.85 -14.20
CA ASN A 631 -27.29 -14.23 -13.80
C ASN A 631 -25.99 -14.31 -12.97
N SER A 632 -25.69 -13.28 -12.17
CA SER A 632 -24.36 -13.07 -11.61
C SER A 632 -24.37 -13.13 -10.08
N ARG A 633 -23.20 -13.38 -9.48
CA ARG A 633 -23.01 -13.42 -8.03
C ARG A 633 -21.90 -12.45 -7.60
N PHE A 634 -22.20 -11.64 -6.59
CA PHE A 634 -21.31 -10.68 -5.97
C PHE A 634 -21.28 -10.99 -4.48
N GLN A 635 -20.12 -11.34 -3.93
CA GLN A 635 -20.03 -11.80 -2.55
C GLN A 635 -18.78 -11.33 -1.81
N ASN A 636 -18.90 -11.02 -0.52
CA ASN A 636 -17.76 -10.67 0.34
C ASN A 636 -16.98 -9.47 -0.23
N LEU A 637 -17.68 -8.44 -0.70
CA LEU A 637 -17.06 -7.27 -1.33
C LEU A 637 -17.01 -6.09 -0.36
N GLY A 638 -15.84 -5.47 -0.22
CA GLY A 638 -15.62 -4.38 0.74
C GLY A 638 -14.15 -4.01 0.90
N GLY A 639 -13.86 -2.73 1.09
CA GLY A 639 -12.50 -2.22 1.23
C GLY A 639 -12.06 -2.21 2.69
N ASP A 640 -10.83 -2.63 2.99
CA ASP A 640 -10.33 -2.65 4.37
C ASP A 640 -10.20 -1.22 4.94
N CYS A 641 -11.25 -0.82 5.66
CA CYS A 641 -11.37 0.47 6.32
C CYS A 641 -10.37 0.67 7.47
N LYS A 642 -9.68 -0.38 7.95
CA LYS A 642 -8.61 -0.26 8.95
C LYS A 642 -7.33 0.32 8.37
N VAL A 643 -7.14 0.20 7.05
CA VAL A 643 -5.96 0.70 6.34
C VAL A 643 -6.26 1.99 5.58
N LYS A 644 -7.28 1.98 4.71
CA LYS A 644 -7.76 3.15 3.96
C LYS A 644 -9.16 2.85 3.40
N CYS A 645 -10.16 3.63 3.83
CA CYS A 645 -11.53 3.46 3.34
C CYS A 645 -11.63 3.91 1.87
N GLY A 646 -11.53 2.96 0.93
CA GLY A 646 -11.61 3.26 -0.50
C GLY A 646 -13.01 3.58 -1.02
N ARG A 647 -14.04 3.57 -0.14
CA ARG A 647 -15.47 3.62 -0.52
C ARG A 647 -15.80 2.51 -1.51
N ALA A 648 -15.47 1.29 -1.10
CA ALA A 648 -15.54 0.10 -1.93
C ALA A 648 -16.93 -0.55 -1.80
N HIS A 649 -17.46 -1.08 -2.90
CA HIS A 649 -18.85 -1.54 -3.01
C HIS A 649 -18.98 -2.78 -3.89
N GLY A 650 -20.08 -3.51 -3.77
CA GLY A 650 -20.41 -4.57 -4.73
C GLY A 650 -20.50 -3.99 -6.14
N ILE A 651 -21.35 -2.98 -6.33
CA ILE A 651 -21.34 -2.10 -7.49
C ILE A 651 -21.28 -0.63 -7.03
N TYR A 652 -20.32 0.12 -7.57
CA TYR A 652 -20.29 1.57 -7.52
C TYR A 652 -20.56 2.15 -8.91
N TYR A 653 -21.81 2.51 -9.16
CA TYR A 653 -22.25 3.19 -10.37
C TYR A 653 -22.15 4.71 -10.17
N GLY A 654 -20.92 5.22 -10.27
CA GLY A 654 -20.52 6.57 -9.89
C GLY A 654 -20.88 7.69 -10.87
N THR A 655 -21.75 7.42 -11.84
CA THR A 655 -22.24 8.40 -12.83
C THR A 655 -23.36 9.26 -12.27
N ASN A 656 -23.65 10.35 -12.96
CA ASN A 656 -24.70 11.31 -12.63
C ASN A 656 -25.91 11.18 -13.58
N GLY A 657 -26.33 9.94 -13.86
CA GLY A 657 -27.39 9.63 -14.82
C GLY A 657 -27.30 8.21 -15.38
N GLY A 658 -27.94 7.94 -16.52
CA GLY A 658 -27.91 6.62 -17.16
C GLY A 658 -28.73 5.56 -16.41
N THR A 659 -28.55 4.29 -16.79
CA THR A 659 -29.34 3.15 -16.28
C THR A 659 -28.47 2.04 -15.73
N LEU A 660 -28.73 1.61 -14.50
CA LEU A 660 -28.21 0.38 -13.93
C LEU A 660 -29.32 -0.68 -13.92
N THR A 661 -29.07 -1.83 -14.53
CA THR A 661 -30.00 -2.96 -14.58
C THR A 661 -29.36 -4.21 -13.97
N ILE A 662 -30.03 -4.84 -13.01
CA ILE A 662 -29.60 -6.05 -12.33
C ILE A 662 -30.72 -7.09 -12.45
N GLN A 663 -30.44 -8.26 -13.00
CA GLN A 663 -31.43 -9.31 -13.26
C GLN A 663 -30.89 -10.67 -12.81
N ASN A 664 -31.74 -11.51 -12.20
CA ASN A 664 -31.42 -12.89 -11.85
C ASN A 664 -30.09 -13.03 -11.07
N SER A 665 -29.77 -12.09 -10.18
CA SER A 665 -28.43 -11.98 -9.59
C SER A 665 -28.46 -12.01 -8.06
N GLN A 666 -27.32 -12.33 -7.46
CA GLN A 666 -27.14 -12.45 -6.01
C GLN A 666 -26.05 -11.49 -5.51
N PHE A 667 -26.36 -10.75 -4.46
CA PHE A 667 -25.47 -9.80 -3.79
C PHE A 667 -25.42 -10.14 -2.31
N LEU A 668 -24.28 -10.63 -1.83
CA LEU A 668 -24.19 -11.32 -0.55
C LEU A 668 -23.05 -10.76 0.31
N SER A 669 -23.33 -10.56 1.59
CA SER A 669 -22.32 -10.38 2.64
C SER A 669 -21.31 -9.27 2.32
N ALA A 670 -21.75 -8.03 2.12
CA ALA A 670 -20.80 -6.93 1.99
C ALA A 670 -19.88 -6.85 3.21
N ARG A 671 -18.64 -6.39 2.97
CA ARG A 671 -17.62 -6.27 3.99
C ARG A 671 -17.30 -4.82 4.34
N HIS A 672 -16.88 -4.56 5.57
CA HIS A 672 -16.25 -3.31 6.00
C HIS A 672 -17.09 -2.06 5.68
N GLU A 673 -18.37 -2.10 6.03
CA GLU A 673 -19.35 -1.03 5.77
C GLU A 673 -19.57 -0.72 4.26
N GLY A 674 -19.17 -1.64 3.37
CA GLY A 674 -19.49 -1.54 1.96
C GLY A 674 -21.01 -1.62 1.71
N HIS A 675 -21.52 -0.83 0.77
CA HIS A 675 -22.84 -1.04 0.19
C HIS A 675 -22.81 -2.16 -0.86
N LEU A 676 -23.88 -2.98 -0.94
CA LEU A 676 -24.04 -3.92 -2.05
C LEU A 676 -24.16 -3.19 -3.38
N VAL A 677 -25.00 -2.15 -3.43
CA VAL A 677 -25.13 -1.26 -4.60
C VAL A 677 -25.12 0.19 -4.15
N LYS A 678 -24.13 0.96 -4.62
CA LYS A 678 -24.11 2.42 -4.53
C LYS A 678 -24.22 3.01 -5.92
N SER A 679 -25.30 3.76 -6.17
CA SER A 679 -25.68 4.18 -7.51
C SER A 679 -26.08 5.65 -7.60
N GLY A 680 -25.56 6.33 -8.61
CA GLY A 680 -26.01 7.67 -9.03
C GLY A 680 -26.86 7.64 -10.29
N ALA A 681 -27.38 6.46 -10.67
CA ALA A 681 -28.17 6.27 -11.89
C ALA A 681 -29.44 7.13 -11.90
N ALA A 682 -29.86 7.55 -13.10
CA ALA A 682 -31.19 8.13 -13.28
C ALA A 682 -32.28 7.05 -13.15
N LYS A 683 -31.96 5.82 -13.54
CA LYS A 683 -32.84 4.65 -13.43
C LYS A 683 -32.07 3.45 -12.88
N LEU A 684 -32.56 2.89 -11.78
CA LEU A 684 -32.10 1.62 -11.20
C LEU A 684 -33.22 0.59 -11.33
N VAL A 685 -32.96 -0.49 -12.07
CA VAL A 685 -33.89 -1.61 -12.27
C VAL A 685 -33.28 -2.86 -11.67
N ILE A 686 -34.00 -3.51 -10.76
CA ILE A 686 -33.59 -4.76 -10.13
C ILE A 686 -34.74 -5.75 -10.24
N GLU A 687 -34.49 -6.89 -10.86
CA GLU A 687 -35.50 -7.91 -11.13
C GLU A 687 -34.99 -9.30 -10.71
N ASN A 688 -35.88 -10.13 -10.13
CA ASN A 688 -35.63 -11.55 -9.84
C ASN A 688 -34.30 -11.80 -9.09
N SER A 689 -33.96 -10.97 -8.11
CA SER A 689 -32.62 -10.94 -7.52
C SER A 689 -32.65 -11.02 -5.99
N LEU A 690 -31.55 -11.51 -5.42
CA LEU A 690 -31.37 -11.67 -3.97
C LEU A 690 -30.27 -10.72 -3.48
N PHE A 691 -30.58 -9.99 -2.41
CA PHE A 691 -29.64 -9.15 -1.66
C PHE A 691 -29.67 -9.61 -0.20
N ASP A 692 -28.57 -10.14 0.31
CA ASP A 692 -28.51 -10.73 1.65
C ASP A 692 -27.28 -10.28 2.42
N GLU A 693 -27.50 -9.44 3.43
CA GLU A 693 -26.47 -8.86 4.29
C GLU A 693 -26.32 -9.61 5.63
N ARG A 694 -27.08 -10.69 5.88
CA ARG A 694 -27.11 -11.32 7.22
C ARG A 694 -25.74 -11.83 7.67
N GLU A 695 -24.96 -12.37 6.73
CA GLU A 695 -23.60 -12.85 6.95
C GLU A 695 -22.51 -11.79 6.67
N GLY A 696 -22.90 -10.54 6.37
CA GLY A 696 -21.98 -9.42 6.12
C GLY A 696 -21.82 -8.46 7.30
N ASP A 697 -20.99 -7.44 7.12
CA ASP A 697 -20.87 -6.24 7.96
C ASP A 697 -20.95 -4.97 7.09
N GLY A 698 -21.78 -5.01 6.04
CA GLY A 698 -22.06 -3.90 5.14
C GLY A 698 -22.91 -2.78 5.74
N SER A 699 -23.08 -1.70 4.99
CA SER A 699 -23.74 -0.48 5.48
C SER A 699 -25.14 -0.23 4.91
N ARG A 700 -25.37 -0.46 3.61
CA ARG A 700 -26.68 -0.35 2.97
C ARG A 700 -26.80 -1.41 1.89
N VAL A 701 -28.01 -1.90 1.67
CA VAL A 701 -28.28 -2.76 0.50
C VAL A 701 -28.22 -1.91 -0.77
N ILE A 702 -28.98 -0.80 -0.79
CA ILE A 702 -28.96 0.17 -1.89
C ILE A 702 -28.69 1.56 -1.35
N ASP A 703 -27.74 2.27 -1.95
CA ASP A 703 -27.52 3.69 -1.76
C ASP A 703 -27.67 4.41 -3.09
N ALA A 704 -28.88 4.92 -3.33
CA ALA A 704 -29.21 5.77 -4.48
C ALA A 704 -28.83 7.21 -4.15
N PHE A 705 -27.52 7.52 -4.15
CA PHE A 705 -27.00 8.77 -3.59
C PHE A 705 -27.49 10.06 -4.30
N ASN A 706 -28.00 9.94 -5.53
CA ASN A 706 -28.65 11.02 -6.29
C ASN A 706 -30.19 10.93 -6.30
N GLY A 707 -30.80 9.88 -5.74
CA GLY A 707 -32.21 9.55 -5.94
C GLY A 707 -32.42 8.85 -7.29
N GLY A 708 -33.38 9.32 -8.10
CA GLY A 708 -33.74 8.73 -9.39
C GLY A 708 -34.98 7.83 -9.33
N ILE A 709 -35.19 7.08 -10.40
CA ILE A 709 -36.27 6.09 -10.53
C ILE A 709 -35.72 4.73 -10.10
N ILE A 710 -36.28 4.15 -9.04
CA ILE A 710 -35.96 2.80 -8.58
C ILE A 710 -37.15 1.89 -8.85
N SER A 711 -36.91 0.78 -9.55
CA SER A 711 -37.88 -0.29 -9.77
C SER A 711 -37.31 -1.59 -9.23
N LEU A 712 -37.98 -2.14 -8.22
CA LEU A 712 -37.70 -3.46 -7.65
C LEU A 712 -38.88 -4.39 -7.97
N ASP A 713 -38.61 -5.48 -8.67
CA ASP A 713 -39.62 -6.47 -9.05
C ASP A 713 -39.13 -7.89 -8.71
N THR A 714 -39.92 -8.64 -7.94
CA THR A 714 -39.56 -9.99 -7.50
C THR A 714 -38.16 -10.05 -6.86
N VAL A 715 -37.89 -9.12 -5.93
CA VAL A 715 -36.61 -8.99 -5.24
C VAL A 715 -36.72 -9.50 -3.81
N GLU A 716 -35.71 -10.22 -3.35
CA GLU A 716 -35.55 -10.59 -1.95
C GLU A 716 -34.43 -9.74 -1.32
N ILE A 717 -34.76 -9.03 -0.24
CA ILE A 717 -33.80 -8.22 0.51
C ILE A 717 -33.81 -8.64 1.97
N PHE A 718 -32.65 -9.08 2.47
CA PHE A 718 -32.40 -9.32 3.88
C PHE A 718 -31.32 -8.34 4.35
N ALA A 719 -31.75 -7.26 4.98
CA ALA A 719 -30.82 -6.32 5.59
C ALA A 719 -30.26 -6.87 6.90
N LYS A 720 -29.22 -6.23 7.39
CA LYS A 720 -28.65 -6.44 8.72
C LYS A 720 -28.52 -5.10 9.43
N ASN A 721 -28.72 -5.11 10.75
CA ASN A 721 -28.45 -3.96 11.60
C ASN A 721 -27.08 -4.18 12.27
N GLY A 722 -26.10 -3.37 11.87
CA GLY A 722 -24.69 -3.39 12.31
C GLY A 722 -24.03 -2.04 12.02
N ASP A 723 -22.75 -1.87 12.36
CA ASP A 723 -21.96 -0.62 12.51
C ASP A 723 -22.05 0.49 11.42
N GLY A 724 -22.83 0.30 10.35
CA GLY A 724 -23.12 1.28 9.31
C GLY A 724 -24.47 1.99 9.44
N ASN A 725 -25.14 2.17 8.29
CA ASN A 725 -26.42 2.88 8.21
C ASN A 725 -27.59 1.93 8.44
N ARG A 726 -28.67 2.45 9.04
CA ARG A 726 -29.84 1.64 9.40
C ARG A 726 -30.92 1.64 8.33
N ASP A 727 -30.73 2.34 7.23
CA ASP A 727 -31.67 2.37 6.12
C ASP A 727 -31.29 1.35 5.04
N VAL A 728 -32.27 0.56 4.59
CA VAL A 728 -32.07 -0.45 3.54
C VAL A 728 -31.79 0.23 2.20
N ILE A 729 -32.60 1.25 1.89
CA ILE A 729 -32.46 2.10 0.71
C ILE A 729 -32.18 3.54 1.16
N GLY A 730 -30.94 3.97 0.97
CA GLY A 730 -30.56 5.37 1.09
C GLY A 730 -30.95 6.15 -0.16
N PHE A 731 -31.68 7.26 0.02
CA PHE A 731 -32.25 8.00 -1.11
C PHE A 731 -31.85 9.47 -1.14
N GLY A 732 -30.97 9.83 -2.07
CA GLY A 732 -30.61 11.21 -2.35
C GLY A 732 -29.85 11.92 -1.23
N TYR A 733 -29.01 11.21 -0.46
CA TYR A 733 -28.21 11.81 0.60
C TYR A 733 -27.14 12.80 0.10
N GLU A 734 -26.55 12.50 -1.06
CA GLU A 734 -25.41 13.26 -1.59
C GLU A 734 -25.82 14.27 -2.66
N ARG A 735 -26.81 13.95 -3.50
CA ARG A 735 -27.35 14.84 -4.55
C ARG A 735 -26.26 15.48 -5.41
N ARG A 736 -25.28 14.68 -5.82
CA ARG A 736 -24.13 15.14 -6.62
C ARG A 736 -24.55 15.69 -7.98
N ALA A 737 -25.72 15.28 -8.47
CA ALA A 737 -26.37 15.88 -9.62
C ALA A 737 -27.90 15.89 -9.42
N PRO A 738 -28.60 16.93 -9.90
CA PRO A 738 -30.05 16.94 -9.92
C PRO A 738 -30.57 15.97 -10.97
N LEU A 739 -31.53 15.13 -10.58
CA LEU A 739 -32.27 14.27 -11.50
C LEU A 739 -33.71 14.80 -11.62
N PRO A 740 -34.34 14.74 -12.81
CA PRO A 740 -35.63 15.35 -13.05
C PRO A 740 -36.80 14.61 -12.41
N THR A 741 -36.61 13.35 -12.03
CA THR A 741 -37.69 12.48 -11.56
C THR A 741 -37.19 11.55 -10.47
N HIS A 742 -38.00 11.40 -9.43
CA HIS A 742 -37.74 10.57 -8.27
C HIS A 742 -38.97 9.69 -8.02
N SER A 743 -38.78 8.38 -7.99
CA SER A 743 -39.86 7.45 -7.63
C SER A 743 -39.26 6.12 -7.20
N ILE A 744 -39.95 5.41 -6.31
CA ILE A 744 -39.60 4.05 -5.90
C ILE A 744 -40.83 3.20 -6.08
N THR A 745 -40.71 2.13 -6.87
CA THR A 745 -41.75 1.10 -7.01
C THR A 745 -41.17 -0.24 -6.58
N ILE A 746 -41.90 -0.95 -5.71
CA ILE A 746 -41.53 -2.26 -5.18
C ILE A 746 -42.71 -3.19 -5.44
N THR A 747 -42.51 -4.22 -6.26
CA THR A 747 -43.55 -5.15 -6.69
C THR A 747 -43.13 -6.60 -6.40
N ASP A 748 -44.08 -7.40 -5.91
CA ASP A 748 -43.93 -8.84 -5.67
C ASP A 748 -42.63 -9.25 -4.93
N SER A 749 -42.14 -8.40 -4.02
CA SER A 749 -40.82 -8.50 -3.38
C SER A 749 -40.90 -8.80 -1.88
N ARG A 750 -39.91 -9.51 -1.34
CA ARG A 750 -39.79 -9.81 0.11
C ARG A 750 -38.69 -8.98 0.73
N ILE A 751 -39.00 -8.16 1.73
CA ILE A 751 -38.03 -7.27 2.38
C ILE A 751 -38.02 -7.46 3.89
N ASP A 752 -36.86 -7.70 4.47
CA ASP A 752 -36.59 -7.63 5.90
C ASP A 752 -35.60 -6.50 6.18
N CYS A 753 -36.04 -5.47 6.91
CA CYS A 753 -35.23 -4.30 7.21
C CYS A 753 -34.36 -4.46 8.47
N ALA A 754 -34.44 -5.59 9.18
CA ALA A 754 -33.71 -5.83 10.43
C ALA A 754 -33.85 -4.68 11.46
N THR A 755 -35.06 -4.14 11.64
CA THR A 755 -35.41 -2.97 12.49
C THR A 755 -34.94 -1.61 11.97
N GLY A 756 -34.45 -1.55 10.73
CA GLY A 756 -34.05 -0.36 9.99
C GLY A 756 -35.19 0.34 9.24
N TRP A 757 -34.89 1.44 8.56
CA TRP A 757 -35.84 2.11 7.66
C TRP A 757 -35.85 1.43 6.29
N LEU A 758 -37.03 1.24 5.71
CA LEU A 758 -37.12 0.72 4.34
C LEU A 758 -36.48 1.70 3.33
N VAL A 759 -36.90 2.95 3.40
CA VAL A 759 -36.34 4.06 2.64
C VAL A 759 -36.07 5.20 3.62
N HIS A 760 -34.92 5.83 3.53
CA HIS A 760 -34.63 7.07 4.24
C HIS A 760 -33.68 7.92 3.40
N GLY A 761 -33.85 9.24 3.45
CA GLY A 761 -33.19 10.10 2.48
C GLY A 761 -33.37 11.56 2.77
N LYS A 762 -32.80 12.40 1.91
CA LYS A 762 -33.09 13.84 1.95
C LYS A 762 -34.24 14.21 1.01
N ILE A 763 -34.50 13.38 0.00
CA ILE A 763 -35.57 13.59 -0.98
C ILE A 763 -36.78 12.81 -0.49
N ASP A 764 -37.85 13.52 -0.19
CA ASP A 764 -39.12 12.90 0.20
C ASP A 764 -39.68 12.13 -0.99
N VAL A 765 -39.80 10.82 -0.81
CA VAL A 765 -40.43 9.94 -1.79
C VAL A 765 -41.19 8.87 -1.02
N GLU A 766 -42.47 8.74 -1.33
CA GLU A 766 -43.27 7.65 -0.79
C GLU A 766 -43.13 6.43 -1.72
N PRO A 767 -42.58 5.30 -1.25
CA PRO A 767 -42.42 4.13 -2.09
C PRO A 767 -43.78 3.51 -2.42
N LYS A 768 -44.04 3.26 -3.71
CA LYS A 768 -45.21 2.50 -4.15
C LYS A 768 -44.94 1.01 -3.96
N VAL A 769 -45.50 0.43 -2.90
CA VAL A 769 -45.32 -0.98 -2.53
C VAL A 769 -46.55 -1.80 -2.95
N ILE A 770 -46.36 -2.80 -3.80
CA ILE A 770 -47.41 -3.65 -4.38
C ILE A 770 -47.07 -5.11 -4.06
N ASN A 771 -47.97 -5.84 -3.39
CA ASN A 771 -47.80 -7.26 -3.05
C ASN A 771 -46.45 -7.62 -2.40
N SER A 772 -45.81 -6.66 -1.71
CA SER A 772 -44.44 -6.82 -1.25
C SER A 772 -44.38 -6.73 0.28
N PRO A 773 -44.42 -7.87 1.01
CA PRO A 773 -44.37 -7.84 2.46
C PRO A 773 -43.02 -7.32 2.96
N ALA A 774 -43.05 -6.13 3.57
CA ALA A 774 -41.93 -5.55 4.29
C ALA A 774 -42.06 -5.87 5.79
N ARG A 775 -41.06 -6.53 6.38
CA ARG A 775 -41.03 -6.93 7.78
C ARG A 775 -39.90 -6.25 8.53
N ASN A 776 -40.11 -6.05 9.83
CA ASN A 776 -39.13 -5.42 10.71
C ASN A 776 -38.66 -4.05 10.20
N CYS A 777 -39.49 -3.32 9.46
CA CYS A 777 -39.16 -1.99 8.95
C CYS A 777 -39.75 -0.93 9.88
N ARG A 778 -38.97 0.12 10.14
CA ARG A 778 -39.47 1.37 10.72
C ARG A 778 -40.28 2.12 9.66
N ASP A 779 -41.27 2.87 10.12
CA ASP A 779 -42.08 3.73 9.26
C ASP A 779 -41.20 4.68 8.44
N VAL A 780 -41.59 4.88 7.19
CA VAL A 780 -40.93 5.77 6.22
C VAL A 780 -41.01 7.21 6.77
N ARG A 781 -39.88 7.93 6.80
CA ARG A 781 -39.86 9.37 7.06
C ARG A 781 -39.23 10.11 5.90
#